data_AF-A0A454ANR3-F1
#
_entry.id   AF-A0A454ANR3-F1
#
_cell.length_a   1.000
_cell.length_b   1.000
_cell.length_c   1.000
_cell.angle_alpha   90.00
_cell.angle_beta   90.00
_cell.angle_gamma   90.00
#
_symmetry.space_group_name_H-M   'P 1'
#
loop_
_entity.id
_entity.type
_entity.pdbx_description
1 polymer ?
#
loop_
_entity_poly.entity_id
_entity_poly.type
_entity_poly.pdbx_seq_one_letter_code
_entity_poly.pdbx_strand_id
1 'polypeptide(L)'
;MGKKKTPFFERLLQKNAEQENKNKTTGKSKKSRSWKIATTSTVLVLAVATGITVPLVINSTKKNFIDGYASNTNVASAKIGDHNLDLNFGDFKDIYQNHNTSTSEERLKEIDKIILYYLYDQEQKASAEYQKLWNDSKRSDEKDNNSFRLPTLDELKTKFKNELVDIENNMKLQFGTANWQTEFNKHLVQKYNGAKNIDEAVKNKTFEHIKSDALRRFRLTNGDSKKDEIERKGKDGKHVFDWWHKDKKESKFIELEDKSKLALATDSFVFKDSYKSIDPFIDSYIANEKPRIISEFTIPGIAPAKKNEKWKIDKNIFLRYLFYAKKGTFGLSKVTEGYNVVKEKFNSFDHYIKSVVGNPNGNNILPDEAIQYSSILNMFSTSKDDIKKNWGTSGLTSISELVTGDNFQKFLASNPKLLFGDNYTDSNSGSNGQKPKEIDLFENIKKIKEEINKLVKNGNGVDSSSSGGSSGNGNGTVSNNEQAAVYNTRLEKFFTEVNESQNKGLTEKVFEDNILKKFAEIFETSEKIQTVYKVKFDNNGSNGAKNVRGILSPEGFKLLMFGNEIKKDDLVKMIKNDFILNNKYKKQLGVRYNALQKLNKQLSRNEYILKMLEDNEFKEYLKTQNNNFATDQNGKKLENVKYNEQSIKDLIASSTAAIQFDKISNFIKLSKAAAAWIETRAKNNYDELFELKDGKAYFKHNKDKTAASLVLEYLKKEFNLEAK
;
A
#
# COMPACT_ATOMS: atom_id res chain seq x y z
N MET A 1 -31.14 55.13 -34.16
CA MET A 1 -30.35 53.89 -34.13
C MET A 1 -29.19 54.05 -33.15
N GLY A 2 -29.38 53.68 -31.88
CA GLY A 2 -28.30 53.62 -30.89
C GLY A 2 -27.69 52.22 -30.86
N LYS A 3 -26.38 52.11 -31.09
CA LYS A 3 -25.64 50.83 -30.99
C LYS A 3 -25.68 50.34 -29.54
N LYS A 4 -26.35 49.20 -29.29
CA LYS A 4 -26.33 48.54 -27.98
C LYS A 4 -24.90 48.11 -27.65
N LYS A 5 -24.41 48.48 -26.46
CA LYS A 5 -23.13 48.03 -25.91
C LYS A 5 -23.25 46.54 -25.58
N THR A 6 -22.34 45.71 -26.09
CA THR A 6 -22.25 44.27 -25.80
C THR A 6 -22.00 44.02 -24.30
N PRO A 7 -22.69 43.06 -23.65
CA PRO A 7 -22.51 42.75 -22.24
C PRO A 7 -21.12 42.16 -21.95
N PHE A 8 -20.66 42.32 -20.71
CA PHE A 8 -19.35 41.87 -20.23
C PHE A 8 -19.05 40.38 -20.50
N PHE A 9 -20.07 39.52 -20.43
CA PHE A 9 -19.93 38.08 -20.71
C PHE A 9 -19.69 37.76 -22.19
N GLU A 10 -20.29 38.51 -23.13
CA GLU A 10 -19.99 38.36 -24.56
C GLU A 10 -18.54 38.79 -24.86
N ARG A 11 -18.03 39.84 -24.21
CA ARG A 11 -16.61 40.24 -24.35
C ARG A 11 -15.64 39.19 -23.81
N LEU A 12 -16.01 38.46 -22.75
CA LEU A 12 -15.21 37.36 -22.19
C LEU A 12 -15.23 36.13 -23.09
N LEU A 13 -16.39 35.76 -23.63
CA LEU A 13 -16.51 34.66 -24.61
C LEU A 13 -15.76 34.95 -25.90
N GLN A 14 -15.81 36.20 -26.38
CA GLN A 14 -15.10 36.63 -27.57
C GLN A 14 -13.57 36.64 -27.34
N LYS A 15 -13.10 37.07 -26.17
CA LYS A 15 -11.67 36.98 -25.80
C LYS A 15 -11.17 35.53 -25.63
N ASN A 16 -11.98 34.63 -25.10
CA ASN A 16 -11.62 33.20 -24.99
C ASN A 16 -11.59 32.51 -26.37
N ALA A 17 -12.55 32.82 -27.23
CA ALA A 17 -12.59 32.34 -28.61
C ALA A 17 -11.44 32.90 -29.49
N GLU A 18 -10.98 34.13 -29.20
CA GLU A 18 -9.79 34.72 -29.84
C GLU A 18 -8.46 34.13 -29.31
N GLN A 19 -8.44 33.60 -28.08
CA GLN A 19 -7.28 32.89 -27.53
C GLN A 19 -7.14 31.46 -28.08
N GLU A 20 -8.26 30.74 -28.32
CA GLU A 20 -8.22 29.41 -28.93
C GLU A 20 -7.86 29.44 -30.43
N ASN A 21 -8.23 30.50 -31.14
CA ASN A 21 -8.01 30.59 -32.59
C ASN A 21 -6.67 31.20 -33.03
N LYS A 22 -5.83 31.69 -32.09
CA LYS A 22 -4.46 32.16 -32.41
C LYS A 22 -3.41 31.05 -32.52
N ASN A 23 -3.74 29.80 -32.20
CA ASN A 23 -2.80 28.67 -32.24
C ASN A 23 -3.01 27.70 -33.42
N LYS A 24 -3.74 28.10 -34.47
CA LYS A 24 -3.82 27.36 -35.75
C LYS A 24 -3.73 28.37 -36.89
N THR A 25 -2.59 28.63 -37.50
CA THR A 25 -1.94 27.80 -38.53
C THR A 25 -0.57 28.43 -38.84
N THR A 26 0.51 27.70 -39.09
CA THR A 26 0.99 27.30 -40.45
C THR A 26 2.42 26.72 -40.33
N GLY A 27 2.82 25.83 -41.24
CA GLY A 27 4.25 25.62 -41.56
C GLY A 27 4.84 24.25 -41.24
N LYS A 28 5.11 23.47 -42.30
CA LYS A 28 5.79 22.17 -42.34
C LYS A 28 7.14 22.13 -41.61
N SER A 29 7.41 21.07 -40.83
CA SER A 29 8.70 20.37 -40.88
C SER A 29 8.57 18.90 -40.46
N LYS A 30 9.15 18.01 -41.26
CA LYS A 30 9.33 16.59 -40.99
C LYS A 30 10.30 16.41 -39.82
N LYS A 31 9.89 15.69 -38.78
CA LYS A 31 10.77 14.78 -38.01
C LYS A 31 9.94 13.80 -37.18
N SER A 32 10.01 12.53 -37.56
CA SER A 32 9.44 11.40 -36.83
C SER A 32 10.12 11.26 -35.46
N ARG A 33 9.36 11.34 -34.37
CA ARG A 33 9.75 10.78 -33.07
C ARG A 33 8.55 10.15 -32.38
N SER A 34 8.57 8.82 -32.40
CA SER A 34 8.02 7.86 -31.43
C SER A 34 7.16 8.41 -30.30
N TRP A 35 5.84 8.22 -30.42
CA TRP A 35 4.88 8.30 -29.32
C TRP A 35 4.48 6.89 -28.84
N LYS A 36 5.49 6.03 -28.64
CA LYS A 36 5.37 4.89 -27.74
C LYS A 36 5.89 5.34 -26.39
N ILE A 37 4.98 5.37 -25.41
CA ILE A 37 5.15 5.31 -23.95
C ILE A 37 4.17 6.29 -23.31
N ALA A 38 3.23 5.72 -22.57
CA ALA A 38 2.26 6.28 -21.62
C ALA A 38 0.80 6.14 -22.08
N THR A 39 0.22 4.98 -21.71
CA THR A 39 -1.20 4.66 -21.45
C THR A 39 -1.54 3.23 -21.89
N THR A 40 -0.88 2.24 -21.29
CA THR A 40 -1.25 0.81 -21.39
C THR A 40 -1.76 0.29 -20.05
N SER A 41 -2.70 1.02 -19.45
CA SER A 41 -3.44 0.61 -18.24
C SER A 41 -4.93 0.36 -18.51
N THR A 42 -5.44 0.74 -19.68
CA THR A 42 -6.90 0.74 -19.97
C THR A 42 -7.35 -0.35 -20.96
N VAL A 43 -6.44 -1.08 -21.60
CA VAL A 43 -6.79 -1.99 -22.72
C VAL A 43 -7.16 -3.42 -22.29
N LEU A 44 -6.82 -3.85 -21.07
CA LEU A 44 -7.23 -5.18 -20.56
C LEU A 44 -8.69 -5.24 -20.09
N VAL A 45 -9.37 -4.10 -19.97
CA VAL A 45 -10.82 -4.02 -19.66
C VAL A 45 -11.64 -3.64 -20.90
N LEU A 46 -11.04 -3.02 -21.92
CA LEU A 46 -11.74 -2.59 -23.14
C LEU A 46 -11.84 -3.67 -24.24
N ALA A 47 -10.92 -4.64 -24.30
CA ALA A 47 -10.95 -5.71 -25.30
C ALA A 47 -12.10 -6.73 -25.10
N VAL A 48 -12.75 -6.68 -23.95
CA VAL A 48 -13.88 -7.54 -23.59
C VAL A 48 -15.23 -6.81 -23.72
N ALA A 49 -15.23 -5.48 -23.73
CA ALA A 49 -16.44 -4.65 -23.75
C ALA A 49 -16.92 -4.22 -25.16
N THR A 50 -16.14 -4.45 -26.23
CA THR A 50 -16.53 -4.05 -27.61
C THR A 50 -17.18 -5.15 -28.44
N GLY A 51 -17.69 -6.22 -27.81
CA GLY A 51 -18.39 -7.32 -28.47
C GLY A 51 -19.92 -7.23 -28.45
N ILE A 52 -20.52 -6.17 -27.93
CA ILE A 52 -21.99 -5.99 -27.92
C ILE A 52 -22.33 -4.61 -28.49
N THR A 53 -22.49 -4.55 -29.80
CA THR A 53 -23.20 -3.46 -30.46
C THR A 53 -24.68 -3.55 -30.09
N VAL A 54 -25.18 -2.55 -29.36
CA VAL A 54 -26.62 -2.28 -29.28
C VAL A 54 -27.07 -1.80 -30.66
N PRO A 55 -28.01 -2.47 -31.35
CA PRO A 55 -28.48 -1.99 -32.63
C PRO A 55 -29.43 -0.81 -32.39
N LEU A 56 -29.00 0.39 -32.78
CA LEU A 56 -29.94 1.44 -33.16
C LEU A 56 -30.39 1.14 -34.59
N VAL A 57 -31.69 0.94 -34.72
CA VAL A 57 -32.41 0.57 -35.95
C VAL A 57 -32.06 1.51 -37.10
N ILE A 58 -31.41 0.99 -38.15
CA ILE A 58 -31.72 1.27 -39.57
C ILE A 58 -31.44 -0.01 -40.39
N ASN A 59 -32.40 -0.39 -41.24
CA ASN A 59 -32.38 -1.53 -42.17
C ASN A 59 -31.09 -1.66 -42.99
N SER A 60 -30.46 -2.84 -42.98
CA SER A 60 -30.20 -3.70 -44.17
C SER A 60 -28.99 -4.65 -44.00
N THR A 61 -29.23 -5.91 -44.36
CA THR A 61 -28.31 -6.94 -44.91
C THR A 61 -27.23 -7.63 -44.04
N LYS A 62 -27.40 -8.97 -43.95
CA LYS A 62 -26.48 -10.10 -43.68
C LYS A 62 -25.70 -10.12 -42.35
N LYS A 63 -26.18 -10.97 -41.43
CA LYS A 63 -25.43 -11.44 -40.26
C LYS A 63 -24.32 -12.41 -40.72
N ASN A 64 -23.06 -11.98 -40.61
CA ASN A 64 -21.95 -12.93 -40.53
C ASN A 64 -21.84 -13.38 -39.06
N PHE A 65 -22.09 -14.67 -38.82
CA PHE A 65 -21.68 -15.29 -37.56
C PHE A 65 -20.16 -15.49 -37.61
N ILE A 66 -19.47 -14.99 -36.60
CA ILE A 66 -18.06 -15.28 -36.35
C ILE A 66 -18.06 -16.37 -35.28
N ASP A 67 -17.46 -17.52 -35.57
CA ASP A 67 -17.31 -18.60 -34.59
C ASP A 67 -16.41 -18.15 -33.43
N GLY A 68 -16.76 -18.61 -32.22
CA GLY A 68 -16.00 -18.32 -31.01
C GLY A 68 -14.62 -18.98 -31.00
N TYR A 69 -13.65 -18.33 -30.35
CA TYR A 69 -12.29 -18.87 -30.20
C TYR A 69 -12.28 -20.22 -29.47
N ALA A 70 -11.40 -21.12 -29.94
CA ALA A 70 -11.23 -22.45 -29.36
C ALA A 70 -10.73 -22.36 -27.91
N SER A 71 -11.08 -23.34 -27.06
CA SER A 71 -10.76 -23.33 -25.61
C SER A 71 -9.25 -23.35 -25.30
N ASN A 72 -8.42 -23.59 -26.31
CA ASN A 72 -6.96 -23.53 -26.28
C ASN A 72 -6.38 -22.19 -26.79
N THR A 73 -7.24 -21.19 -27.05
CA THR A 73 -6.85 -19.90 -27.63
C THR A 73 -6.52 -18.89 -26.54
N ASN A 74 -5.52 -18.05 -26.73
CA ASN A 74 -5.02 -17.22 -25.64
C ASN A 74 -5.66 -15.83 -25.61
N VAL A 75 -6.30 -15.48 -24.48
CA VAL A 75 -7.16 -14.29 -24.34
C VAL A 75 -6.44 -13.07 -23.78
N ALA A 76 -5.32 -13.28 -23.08
CA ALA A 76 -4.53 -12.19 -22.55
C ALA A 76 -3.05 -12.47 -22.74
N SER A 77 -2.61 -12.43 -24.00
CA SER A 77 -1.21 -12.42 -24.39
C SER A 77 -0.51 -11.14 -23.94
N ALA A 78 0.00 -11.11 -22.71
CA ALA A 78 1.05 -10.16 -22.39
C ALA A 78 2.32 -10.67 -23.07
N LYS A 79 2.82 -9.95 -24.07
CA LYS A 79 4.16 -10.23 -24.61
C LYS A 79 5.18 -9.92 -23.51
N ILE A 80 5.67 -10.96 -22.85
CA ILE A 80 6.71 -10.94 -21.82
C ILE A 80 7.93 -11.59 -22.47
N GLY A 81 8.90 -10.79 -22.91
CA GLY A 81 9.94 -11.27 -23.83
C GLY A 81 9.34 -11.69 -25.18
N ASP A 82 9.65 -12.90 -25.67
CA ASP A 82 9.13 -13.42 -26.95
C ASP A 82 7.98 -14.42 -26.82
N HIS A 83 7.41 -14.59 -25.62
CA HIS A 83 6.15 -15.31 -25.48
C HIS A 83 4.99 -14.38 -25.19
N ASN A 84 3.89 -14.73 -25.83
CA ASN A 84 2.57 -14.38 -25.35
C ASN A 84 2.36 -15.13 -24.02
N LEU A 85 2.11 -14.39 -22.93
CA LEU A 85 1.54 -14.97 -21.73
C LEU A 85 0.17 -15.48 -22.11
N ASP A 86 0.11 -16.75 -22.42
CA ASP A 86 -1.05 -17.34 -23.02
C ASP A 86 -1.98 -17.79 -21.90
N LEU A 87 -2.71 -16.81 -21.34
CA LEU A 87 -3.89 -17.09 -20.51
C LEU A 87 -4.87 -17.80 -21.42
N ASN A 88 -4.95 -19.12 -21.25
CA ASN A 88 -5.76 -19.94 -22.10
C ASN A 88 -7.22 -19.57 -21.92
N PHE A 89 -7.97 -19.48 -23.02
CA PHE A 89 -9.39 -19.17 -22.98
C PHE A 89 -10.05 -20.16 -22.04
N GLY A 90 -9.76 -21.46 -22.04
CA GLY A 90 -10.32 -22.43 -21.06
C GLY A 90 -10.33 -21.97 -19.59
N ASP A 91 -9.19 -21.65 -18.99
CA ASP A 91 -9.10 -21.25 -17.57
C ASP A 91 -9.75 -19.89 -17.29
N PHE A 92 -9.65 -18.98 -18.26
CA PHE A 92 -10.26 -17.66 -18.17
C PHE A 92 -11.77 -17.76 -18.41
N LYS A 93 -12.22 -18.52 -19.41
CA LYS A 93 -13.57 -18.80 -19.93
C LYS A 93 -14.37 -19.68 -18.99
N ASP A 94 -13.80 -20.57 -18.20
CA ASP A 94 -14.57 -21.31 -17.21
C ASP A 94 -14.84 -20.43 -15.97
N ILE A 95 -13.95 -19.49 -15.66
CA ILE A 95 -14.18 -18.44 -14.65
C ILE A 95 -15.00 -17.26 -15.23
N TYR A 96 -14.91 -16.98 -16.53
CA TYR A 96 -15.48 -15.82 -17.22
C TYR A 96 -16.80 -16.13 -17.94
N GLN A 97 -17.02 -17.31 -18.52
CA GLN A 97 -18.32 -17.71 -19.10
C GLN A 97 -19.32 -18.12 -18.01
N ASN A 98 -18.86 -18.59 -16.86
CA ASN A 98 -19.72 -18.74 -15.69
C ASN A 98 -20.08 -17.39 -15.02
N HIS A 99 -19.33 -16.29 -15.29
CA HIS A 99 -19.53 -15.00 -14.60
C HIS A 99 -19.72 -13.75 -15.47
N ASN A 100 -19.60 -13.85 -16.79
CA ASN A 100 -19.59 -12.70 -17.70
C ASN A 100 -20.37 -12.99 -18.99
N THR A 101 -21.45 -13.74 -18.85
CA THR A 101 -22.66 -13.36 -19.58
C THR A 101 -23.03 -11.95 -19.08
N SER A 102 -23.39 -11.02 -19.98
CA SER A 102 -23.81 -9.65 -19.60
C SER A 102 -24.80 -9.65 -18.43
N THR A 103 -25.55 -10.73 -18.27
CA THR A 103 -26.52 -10.99 -17.21
C THR A 103 -25.94 -11.08 -15.79
N SER A 104 -24.73 -11.60 -15.54
CA SER A 104 -24.21 -11.76 -14.15
C SER A 104 -23.76 -10.43 -13.53
N GLU A 105 -22.99 -9.61 -14.26
CA GLU A 105 -22.64 -8.26 -13.79
C GLU A 105 -23.87 -7.34 -13.72
N GLU A 106 -24.82 -7.49 -14.65
CA GLU A 106 -26.12 -6.79 -14.58
C GLU A 106 -26.91 -7.20 -13.34
N ARG A 107 -26.97 -8.50 -13.00
CA ARG A 107 -27.56 -9.01 -11.76
C ARG A 107 -26.89 -8.40 -10.53
N LEU A 108 -25.56 -8.40 -10.46
CA LEU A 108 -24.83 -7.80 -9.34
C LEU A 108 -25.05 -6.28 -9.26
N LYS A 109 -25.21 -5.57 -10.39
CA LYS A 109 -25.51 -4.12 -10.38
C LYS A 109 -26.90 -3.82 -9.85
N GLU A 110 -27.85 -4.69 -10.15
CA GLU A 110 -29.19 -4.55 -9.61
C GLU A 110 -29.24 -4.89 -8.12
N ILE A 111 -28.58 -5.98 -7.72
CA ILE A 111 -28.48 -6.36 -6.31
C ILE A 111 -27.76 -5.28 -5.49
N ASP A 112 -26.69 -4.68 -6.03
CA ASP A 112 -26.04 -3.52 -5.41
C ASP A 112 -27.02 -2.38 -5.14
N LYS A 113 -27.87 -2.04 -6.12
CA LYS A 113 -28.91 -1.01 -5.92
C LYS A 113 -29.89 -1.39 -4.82
N ILE A 114 -30.39 -2.63 -4.82
CA ILE A 114 -31.33 -3.13 -3.79
C ILE A 114 -30.68 -3.06 -2.40
N ILE A 115 -29.42 -3.50 -2.29
CA ILE A 115 -28.62 -3.43 -1.06
C ILE A 115 -28.50 -1.98 -0.58
N LEU A 116 -28.11 -1.05 -1.45
CA LEU A 116 -27.88 0.34 -1.06
C LEU A 116 -29.17 1.02 -0.56
N TYR A 117 -30.31 0.77 -1.20
CA TYR A 117 -31.59 1.27 -0.70
C TYR A 117 -31.99 0.65 0.63
N TYR A 118 -31.83 -0.68 0.78
CA TYR A 118 -32.09 -1.38 2.03
C TYR A 118 -31.22 -0.84 3.18
N LEU A 119 -29.92 -0.73 2.94
CA LEU A 119 -28.97 -0.23 3.92
C LEU A 119 -29.27 1.23 4.28
N TYR A 120 -29.58 2.08 3.30
CA TYR A 120 -29.93 3.47 3.56
C TYR A 120 -31.17 3.58 4.46
N ASP A 121 -32.22 2.82 4.20
CA ASP A 121 -33.44 2.83 5.03
C ASP A 121 -33.13 2.43 6.49
N GLN A 122 -32.28 1.41 6.69
CA GLN A 122 -31.82 0.99 8.01
C GLN A 122 -31.02 2.10 8.72
N GLU A 123 -30.04 2.69 8.03
CA GLU A 123 -29.23 3.78 8.59
C GLU A 123 -30.07 5.05 8.82
N GLN A 124 -31.06 5.33 7.98
CA GLN A 124 -31.96 6.48 8.11
C GLN A 124 -32.82 6.35 9.38
N LYS A 125 -33.46 5.19 9.57
CA LYS A 125 -34.24 4.90 10.79
C LYS A 125 -33.37 4.97 12.04
N ALA A 126 -32.19 4.35 11.99
CA ALA A 126 -31.25 4.38 13.10
C ALA A 126 -30.71 5.78 13.40
N SER A 127 -30.48 6.61 12.38
CA SER A 127 -30.02 8.00 12.54
C SER A 127 -31.06 8.90 13.22
N ALA A 128 -32.35 8.65 12.96
CA ALA A 128 -33.45 9.36 13.61
C ALA A 128 -33.52 9.00 15.10
N GLU A 129 -33.43 7.70 15.42
CA GLU A 129 -33.40 7.24 16.81
C GLU A 129 -32.13 7.71 17.53
N TYR A 130 -30.97 7.67 16.85
CA TYR A 130 -29.72 8.23 17.37
C TYR A 130 -29.87 9.70 17.75
N GLN A 131 -30.45 10.52 16.87
CA GLN A 131 -30.66 11.94 17.14
C GLN A 131 -31.60 12.16 18.33
N LYS A 132 -32.68 11.38 18.41
CA LYS A 132 -33.64 11.42 19.52
C LYS A 132 -32.94 11.10 20.84
N LEU A 133 -32.24 9.96 20.92
CA LEU A 133 -31.47 9.55 22.10
C LEU A 133 -30.41 10.58 22.49
N TRP A 134 -29.76 11.21 21.50
CA TRP A 134 -28.81 12.28 21.74
C TRP A 134 -29.48 13.51 22.37
N ASN A 135 -30.58 13.99 21.80
CA ASN A 135 -31.27 15.17 22.31
C ASN A 135 -31.96 14.91 23.66
N ASP A 136 -32.47 13.69 23.90
CA ASP A 136 -33.09 13.31 25.17
C ASP A 136 -32.08 13.27 26.34
N SER A 137 -30.80 13.07 26.01
CA SER A 137 -29.68 13.02 26.96
C SER A 137 -28.85 14.31 27.02
N LYS A 138 -29.26 15.36 26.30
CA LYS A 138 -28.57 16.65 26.31
C LYS A 138 -28.58 17.28 27.70
N ARG A 139 -27.55 18.06 27.99
CA ARG A 139 -27.53 18.93 29.19
C ARG A 139 -28.48 20.11 28.97
N SER A 140 -28.97 20.71 30.05
CA SER A 140 -29.96 21.81 29.98
C SER A 140 -29.45 23.04 29.23
N ASP A 141 -28.14 23.24 29.16
CA ASP A 141 -27.44 24.30 28.43
C ASP A 141 -27.11 23.94 26.96
N GLU A 142 -27.29 22.68 26.56
CA GLU A 142 -27.06 22.21 25.19
C GLU A 142 -28.30 22.43 24.30
N LYS A 143 -28.08 22.96 23.09
CA LYS A 143 -29.14 23.05 22.06
C LYS A 143 -29.38 21.69 21.43
N ASP A 144 -30.61 21.48 20.93
CA ASP A 144 -30.92 20.29 20.15
C ASP A 144 -30.04 20.18 18.92
N ASN A 145 -29.50 18.99 18.70
CA ASN A 145 -28.78 18.65 17.50
C ASN A 145 -29.75 18.09 16.46
N ASN A 146 -29.87 18.78 15.32
CA ASN A 146 -30.73 18.38 14.21
C ASN A 146 -29.95 17.90 12.98
N SER A 147 -28.64 17.66 13.11
CA SER A 147 -27.76 17.27 11.99
C SER A 147 -27.51 15.77 11.87
N PHE A 148 -27.95 14.95 12.82
CA PHE A 148 -27.69 13.50 12.79
C PHE A 148 -28.68 12.75 11.92
N ARG A 149 -29.97 13.15 11.91
CA ARG A 149 -31.03 12.51 11.14
C ARG A 149 -30.74 12.62 9.65
N LEU A 150 -30.60 11.47 9.00
CA LEU A 150 -30.58 11.37 7.55
C LEU A 150 -32.00 11.63 7.00
N PRO A 151 -32.13 12.34 5.87
CA PRO A 151 -33.42 12.56 5.23
C PRO A 151 -34.02 11.22 4.76
N THR A 152 -35.34 11.14 4.67
CA THR A 152 -36.01 9.97 4.08
C THR A 152 -35.83 9.96 2.56
N LEU A 153 -36.02 8.79 1.93
CA LEU A 153 -35.98 8.69 0.48
C LEU A 153 -37.01 9.60 -0.20
N ASP A 154 -38.18 9.81 0.40
CA ASP A 154 -39.23 10.65 -0.17
C ASP A 154 -38.96 12.14 0.04
N GLU A 155 -38.33 12.53 1.15
CA GLU A 155 -37.78 13.88 1.35
C GLU A 155 -36.73 14.19 0.26
N LEU A 156 -35.82 13.24 -0.01
CA LEU A 156 -34.80 13.38 -1.06
C LEU A 156 -35.41 13.46 -2.46
N LYS A 157 -36.33 12.55 -2.81
CA LYS A 157 -37.01 12.58 -4.12
C LYS A 157 -37.75 13.91 -4.33
N THR A 158 -38.47 14.38 -3.31
CA THR A 158 -39.18 15.67 -3.36
C THR A 158 -38.22 16.82 -3.56
N LYS A 159 -37.15 16.87 -2.76
CA LYS A 159 -36.10 17.89 -2.87
C LYS A 159 -35.49 17.93 -4.26
N PHE A 160 -35.07 16.77 -4.79
CA PHE A 160 -34.42 16.69 -6.10
C PHE A 160 -35.38 16.91 -7.26
N LYS A 161 -36.64 16.52 -7.11
CA LYS A 161 -37.69 16.85 -8.09
C LYS A 161 -37.89 18.36 -8.17
N ASN A 162 -38.02 19.04 -7.04
CA ASN A 162 -38.16 20.49 -6.99
C ASN A 162 -36.95 21.20 -7.62
N GLU A 163 -35.73 20.75 -7.29
CA GLU A 163 -34.51 21.30 -7.89
C GLU A 163 -34.46 21.12 -9.43
N LEU A 164 -34.89 19.97 -9.95
CA LEU A 164 -34.94 19.73 -11.39
C LEU A 164 -36.03 20.56 -12.09
N VAL A 165 -37.17 20.77 -11.43
CA VAL A 165 -38.23 21.66 -11.92
C VAL A 165 -37.76 23.12 -11.95
N ASP A 166 -37.00 23.56 -10.94
CA ASP A 166 -36.41 24.90 -10.94
C ASP A 166 -35.39 25.07 -12.07
N ILE A 167 -34.55 24.05 -12.32
CA ILE A 167 -33.63 24.04 -13.47
C ILE A 167 -34.41 24.09 -14.79
N GLU A 168 -35.49 23.31 -14.92
CA GLU A 168 -36.36 23.31 -16.09
C GLU A 168 -36.95 24.70 -16.34
N ASN A 169 -37.47 25.34 -15.30
CA ASN A 169 -38.05 26.69 -15.36
C ASN A 169 -36.99 27.75 -15.72
N ASN A 170 -35.79 27.66 -15.15
CA ASN A 170 -34.68 28.53 -15.51
C ASN A 170 -34.23 28.35 -16.97
N MET A 171 -34.22 27.11 -17.47
CA MET A 171 -33.89 26.85 -18.88
C MET A 171 -34.99 27.34 -19.84
N LYS A 172 -36.27 27.23 -19.45
CA LYS A 172 -37.38 27.85 -20.19
C LYS A 172 -37.20 29.37 -20.31
N LEU A 173 -36.76 30.02 -19.23
CA LEU A 173 -36.47 31.46 -19.21
C LEU A 173 -35.25 31.82 -20.07
N GLN A 174 -34.19 31.02 -20.04
CA GLN A 174 -32.93 31.30 -20.74
C GLN A 174 -32.97 31.00 -22.25
N PHE A 175 -33.58 29.89 -22.65
CA PHE A 175 -33.53 29.38 -24.03
C PHE A 175 -34.85 29.57 -24.80
N GLY A 176 -35.91 30.07 -24.16
CA GLY A 176 -37.22 30.30 -24.77
C GLY A 176 -37.94 29.02 -25.18
N THR A 177 -39.17 29.15 -25.71
CA THR A 177 -40.10 28.04 -25.98
C THR A 177 -39.63 27.04 -27.05
N ALA A 178 -38.70 27.42 -27.93
CA ALA A 178 -38.28 26.59 -29.06
C ALA A 178 -37.14 25.61 -28.72
N ASN A 179 -36.22 25.98 -27.82
CA ASN A 179 -34.97 25.25 -27.61
C ASN A 179 -34.78 24.69 -26.19
N TRP A 180 -35.61 25.09 -25.23
CA TRP A 180 -35.43 24.69 -23.83
C TRP A 180 -35.55 23.18 -23.62
N GLN A 181 -36.46 22.46 -24.29
CA GLN A 181 -36.56 21.00 -24.12
C GLN A 181 -35.28 20.29 -24.58
N THR A 182 -34.70 20.74 -25.69
CA THR A 182 -33.47 20.14 -26.23
C THR A 182 -32.29 20.36 -25.28
N GLU A 183 -32.12 21.57 -24.77
CA GLU A 183 -31.06 21.89 -23.81
C GLU A 183 -31.29 21.24 -22.44
N PHE A 184 -32.55 21.14 -21.99
CA PHE A 184 -32.91 20.44 -20.77
C PHE A 184 -32.65 18.93 -20.88
N ASN A 185 -33.04 18.29 -21.98
CA ASN A 185 -32.75 16.87 -22.21
C ASN A 185 -31.24 16.60 -22.32
N LYS A 186 -30.47 17.49 -22.97
CA LYS A 186 -29.00 17.42 -22.96
C LYS A 186 -28.45 17.53 -21.53
N HIS A 187 -28.98 18.44 -20.72
CA HIS A 187 -28.59 18.61 -19.33
C HIS A 187 -28.89 17.36 -18.51
N LEU A 188 -30.08 16.77 -18.66
CA LEU A 188 -30.45 15.51 -17.99
C LEU A 188 -29.49 14.37 -18.34
N VAL A 189 -29.22 14.16 -19.63
CA VAL A 189 -28.32 13.10 -20.10
C VAL A 189 -26.88 13.32 -19.58
N GLN A 190 -26.37 14.55 -19.66
CA GLN A 190 -24.99 14.87 -19.27
C GLN A 190 -24.74 14.89 -17.77
N LYS A 191 -25.71 15.36 -16.96
CA LYS A 191 -25.53 15.58 -15.52
C LYS A 191 -26.13 14.48 -14.65
N TYR A 192 -27.03 13.65 -15.17
CA TYR A 192 -27.78 12.67 -14.38
C TYR A 192 -27.72 11.26 -14.98
N ASN A 193 -26.53 10.81 -15.37
CA ASN A 193 -26.25 9.44 -15.83
C ASN A 193 -27.17 8.96 -16.97
N GLY A 194 -27.38 9.79 -17.99
CA GLY A 194 -28.16 9.42 -19.17
C GLY A 194 -29.69 9.38 -18.98
N ALA A 195 -30.20 10.03 -17.92
CA ALA A 195 -31.63 10.09 -17.64
C ALA A 195 -32.42 10.69 -18.82
N LYS A 196 -33.53 10.04 -19.18
CA LYS A 196 -34.41 10.44 -20.30
C LYS A 196 -35.53 11.39 -19.87
N ASN A 197 -35.82 11.44 -18.57
CA ASN A 197 -36.87 12.24 -17.98
C ASN A 197 -36.51 12.65 -16.55
N ILE A 198 -37.31 13.54 -15.97
CA ILE A 198 -37.10 14.05 -14.61
C ILE A 198 -37.14 12.91 -13.59
N ASP A 199 -38.06 11.95 -13.70
CA ASP A 199 -38.19 10.87 -12.72
C ASP A 199 -36.97 9.94 -12.72
N GLU A 200 -36.41 9.62 -13.88
CA GLU A 200 -35.14 8.89 -14.01
C GLU A 200 -33.98 9.71 -13.42
N ALA A 201 -33.93 11.02 -13.67
CA ALA A 201 -32.90 11.90 -13.13
C ALA A 201 -32.99 12.00 -11.59
N VAL A 202 -34.20 12.11 -11.04
CA VAL A 202 -34.45 12.08 -9.59
C VAL A 202 -33.99 10.74 -9.01
N LYS A 203 -34.33 9.61 -9.63
CA LYS A 203 -33.88 8.28 -9.18
C LYS A 203 -32.36 8.16 -9.19
N ASN A 204 -31.70 8.56 -10.27
CA ASN A 204 -30.24 8.51 -10.41
C ASN A 204 -29.56 9.41 -9.37
N LYS A 205 -30.05 10.64 -9.20
CA LYS A 205 -29.51 11.59 -8.21
C LYS A 205 -29.72 11.10 -6.77
N THR A 206 -30.90 10.56 -6.47
CA THR A 206 -31.20 9.97 -5.16
C THR A 206 -30.24 8.83 -4.86
N PHE A 207 -30.05 7.92 -5.81
CA PHE A 207 -29.13 6.79 -5.68
C PHE A 207 -27.68 7.23 -5.42
N GLU A 208 -27.16 8.19 -6.19
CA GLU A 208 -25.81 8.71 -5.97
C GLU A 208 -25.67 9.42 -4.61
N HIS A 209 -26.71 10.13 -4.16
CA HIS A 209 -26.71 10.83 -2.88
C HIS A 209 -26.66 9.86 -1.68
N ILE A 210 -27.46 8.79 -1.70
CA ILE A 210 -27.57 7.87 -0.56
C ILE A 210 -26.37 6.93 -0.41
N LYS A 211 -25.59 6.72 -1.47
CA LYS A 211 -24.55 5.67 -1.53
C LYS A 211 -23.54 5.75 -0.39
N SER A 212 -23.05 6.94 -0.06
CA SER A 212 -22.07 7.13 1.02
C SER A 212 -22.66 6.84 2.41
N ASP A 213 -23.93 7.20 2.64
CA ASP A 213 -24.60 6.97 3.91
C ASP A 213 -25.07 5.52 4.07
N ALA A 214 -25.51 4.88 2.99
CA ALA A 214 -25.86 3.46 2.98
C ALA A 214 -24.66 2.57 3.38
N LEU A 215 -23.44 2.97 2.99
CA LEU A 215 -22.23 2.19 3.23
C LEU A 215 -21.53 2.54 4.56
N ARG A 216 -22.19 3.26 5.49
CA ARG A 216 -21.62 3.62 6.80
C ARG A 216 -21.10 2.41 7.60
N ARG A 217 -21.83 1.29 7.60
CA ARG A 217 -21.38 0.03 8.24
C ARG A 217 -20.20 -0.66 7.57
N PHE A 218 -19.82 -0.18 6.39
CA PHE A 218 -18.65 -0.64 5.64
C PHE A 218 -17.56 0.44 5.57
N ARG A 219 -17.62 1.45 6.43
CA ARG A 219 -16.59 2.47 6.64
C ARG A 219 -16.21 2.56 8.12
N LEU A 220 -14.92 2.55 8.43
CA LEU A 220 -14.45 2.73 9.80
C LEU A 220 -14.56 4.19 10.23
N THR A 221 -14.79 4.37 11.52
CA THR A 221 -14.83 5.71 12.11
C THR A 221 -13.43 6.30 12.26
N ASN A 222 -13.35 7.62 12.09
CA ASN A 222 -12.15 8.37 12.41
C ASN A 222 -11.97 8.45 13.94
N GLY A 223 -10.90 7.81 14.42
CA GLY A 223 -10.55 7.46 15.79
C GLY A 223 -11.15 8.25 16.95
N ASP A 224 -11.03 9.58 16.95
CA ASP A 224 -11.38 10.42 18.12
C ASP A 224 -12.81 10.98 18.08
N SER A 225 -13.54 10.80 16.97
CA SER A 225 -14.85 11.44 16.74
C SER A 225 -16.02 10.91 17.57
N LYS A 226 -15.79 9.88 18.39
CA LYS A 226 -16.85 9.14 19.12
C LYS A 226 -16.77 9.25 20.63
N LYS A 227 -15.86 10.05 21.18
CA LYS A 227 -15.72 10.20 22.63
C LYS A 227 -17.05 10.53 23.30
N ASP A 228 -17.76 11.52 22.77
CA ASP A 228 -19.05 11.94 23.33
C ASP A 228 -20.10 10.83 23.20
N GLU A 229 -20.15 10.10 22.08
CA GLU A 229 -21.04 8.95 21.90
C GLU A 229 -20.75 7.84 22.94
N ILE A 230 -19.48 7.56 23.21
CA ILE A 230 -19.06 6.55 24.19
C ILE A 230 -19.42 6.97 25.62
N GLU A 231 -19.22 8.23 25.97
CA GLU A 231 -19.37 8.72 27.35
C GLU A 231 -20.79 9.16 27.71
N ARG A 232 -21.65 9.44 26.72
CA ARG A 232 -22.97 10.04 26.93
C ARG A 232 -23.85 9.19 27.83
N LYS A 233 -24.38 9.85 28.86
CA LYS A 233 -25.26 9.28 29.87
C LYS A 233 -26.64 9.94 29.83
N GLY A 234 -27.67 9.13 30.06
CA GLY A 234 -29.03 9.62 30.25
C GLY A 234 -29.19 10.31 31.61
N LYS A 235 -30.38 10.87 31.84
CA LYS A 235 -30.75 11.48 33.13
C LYS A 235 -30.74 10.47 34.29
N ASP A 236 -30.86 9.18 33.98
CA ASP A 236 -30.78 8.06 34.91
C ASP A 236 -29.33 7.62 35.23
N GLY A 237 -28.33 8.30 34.65
CA GLY A 237 -26.91 8.00 34.84
C GLY A 237 -26.40 6.78 34.06
N LYS A 238 -27.26 6.09 33.30
CA LYS A 238 -26.88 4.96 32.44
C LYS A 238 -26.34 5.47 31.10
N HIS A 239 -25.53 4.66 30.43
CA HIS A 239 -25.03 5.01 29.11
C HIS A 239 -26.18 4.99 28.09
N VAL A 240 -26.29 6.06 27.29
CA VAL A 240 -27.34 6.16 26.27
C VAL A 240 -27.10 5.13 25.17
N PHE A 241 -25.83 4.96 24.80
CA PHE A 241 -25.37 4.01 23.79
C PHE A 241 -24.68 2.83 24.46
N ASP A 242 -25.48 2.01 25.13
CA ASP A 242 -25.04 0.82 25.89
C ASP A 242 -24.10 -0.12 25.12
N TRP A 243 -24.22 -0.18 23.80
CA TRP A 243 -23.42 -1.05 22.95
C TRP A 243 -21.91 -0.90 23.20
N TRP A 244 -21.42 0.31 23.46
CA TRP A 244 -20.00 0.56 23.75
C TRP A 244 -19.51 -0.13 25.03
N HIS A 245 -20.40 -0.39 25.98
CA HIS A 245 -20.06 -0.87 27.33
C HIS A 245 -20.53 -2.29 27.63
N LYS A 246 -21.47 -2.83 26.83
CA LYS A 246 -21.87 -4.24 26.87
C LYS A 246 -20.80 -5.11 26.23
N ASP A 247 -20.55 -6.30 26.78
CA ASP A 247 -19.74 -7.40 26.21
C ASP A 247 -18.42 -7.00 25.54
N LYS A 248 -17.28 -7.42 26.11
CA LYS A 248 -15.94 -7.19 25.54
C LYS A 248 -15.69 -5.71 25.20
N LYS A 249 -15.89 -4.80 26.15
CA LYS A 249 -15.63 -3.34 26.02
C LYS A 249 -14.35 -3.01 25.25
N GLU A 250 -13.26 -3.74 25.54
CA GLU A 250 -11.93 -3.54 24.94
C GLU A 250 -11.86 -3.81 23.43
N SER A 251 -12.80 -4.56 22.85
CA SER A 251 -12.89 -4.76 21.40
C SER A 251 -13.70 -3.68 20.69
N LYS A 252 -14.36 -2.78 21.42
CA LYS A 252 -15.23 -1.73 20.88
C LYS A 252 -14.58 -0.36 20.91
N PHE A 253 -13.79 -0.07 21.94
CA PHE A 253 -12.96 1.12 21.99
C PHE A 253 -11.74 0.93 22.88
N ILE A 254 -10.73 1.74 22.62
CA ILE A 254 -9.51 1.80 23.43
C ILE A 254 -9.61 3.02 24.32
N GLU A 255 -9.39 2.83 25.62
CA GLU A 255 -9.30 3.90 26.60
C GLU A 255 -7.89 3.95 27.17
N LEU A 256 -7.28 5.14 27.18
CA LEU A 256 -5.98 5.38 27.79
C LEU A 256 -6.14 5.96 29.21
N GLU A 257 -5.05 5.98 29.98
CA GLU A 257 -5.03 6.50 31.35
C GLU A 257 -5.46 7.98 31.44
N ASP A 258 -5.15 8.78 30.42
CA ASP A 258 -5.57 10.19 30.31
C ASP A 258 -7.05 10.36 29.89
N LYS A 259 -7.80 9.24 29.86
CA LYS A 259 -9.20 9.13 29.42
C LYS A 259 -9.43 9.41 27.94
N SER A 260 -8.37 9.56 27.13
CA SER A 260 -8.48 9.59 25.68
C SER A 260 -9.09 8.28 25.18
N LYS A 261 -10.01 8.37 24.22
CA LYS A 261 -10.77 7.23 23.69
C LYS A 261 -10.64 7.13 22.18
N LEU A 262 -10.38 5.93 21.68
CA LEU A 262 -10.38 5.60 20.26
C LEU A 262 -11.49 4.59 19.97
N ALA A 263 -12.44 4.93 19.12
CA ALA A 263 -13.44 3.97 18.67
C ALA A 263 -12.82 2.90 17.74
N LEU A 264 -13.16 1.64 18.01
CA LEU A 264 -12.88 0.49 17.15
C LEU A 264 -14.18 0.06 16.47
N ALA A 265 -14.77 0.98 15.70
CA ALA A 265 -16.10 0.81 15.16
C ALA A 265 -16.27 1.41 13.76
N THR A 266 -17.40 1.06 13.14
CA THR A 266 -17.86 1.65 11.88
C THR A 266 -18.68 2.92 12.10
N ASP A 267 -18.88 3.68 11.03
CA ASP A 267 -19.71 4.90 11.03
C ASP A 267 -21.23 4.64 11.13
N SER A 268 -21.65 3.38 11.27
CA SER A 268 -23.06 3.00 11.33
C SER A 268 -23.78 3.61 12.53
N PHE A 269 -25.01 4.05 12.29
CA PHE A 269 -25.95 4.42 13.34
C PHE A 269 -26.61 3.19 13.99
N VAL A 270 -26.49 2.01 13.37
CA VAL A 270 -27.08 0.77 13.89
C VAL A 270 -26.13 0.14 14.92
N PHE A 271 -26.57 0.06 16.18
CA PHE A 271 -25.80 -0.49 17.30
C PHE A 271 -25.91 -2.02 17.43
N LYS A 272 -25.54 -2.74 16.36
CA LYS A 272 -25.46 -4.20 16.31
C LYS A 272 -24.01 -4.61 16.03
N ASP A 273 -23.48 -5.60 16.76
CA ASP A 273 -22.07 -6.04 16.62
C ASP A 273 -21.71 -6.37 15.17
N SER A 274 -22.61 -7.03 14.43
CA SER A 274 -22.40 -7.42 13.03
C SER A 274 -22.19 -6.24 12.07
N TYR A 275 -22.61 -5.03 12.46
CA TYR A 275 -22.56 -3.82 11.63
C TYR A 275 -21.60 -2.77 12.17
N LYS A 276 -21.43 -2.70 13.50
CA LYS A 276 -20.65 -1.65 14.16
C LYS A 276 -19.23 -2.06 14.51
N SER A 277 -18.91 -3.36 14.60
CA SER A 277 -17.56 -3.84 14.92
C SER A 277 -16.54 -3.58 13.80
N ILE A 278 -15.29 -3.28 14.18
CA ILE A 278 -14.13 -3.19 13.27
C ILE A 278 -13.67 -4.56 12.75
N ASP A 279 -14.01 -5.63 13.45
CA ASP A 279 -13.48 -6.98 13.21
C ASP A 279 -13.49 -7.43 11.75
N PRO A 280 -14.57 -7.23 10.97
CA PRO A 280 -14.61 -7.65 9.57
C PRO A 280 -13.56 -6.96 8.68
N PHE A 281 -13.12 -5.75 9.04
CA PHE A 281 -12.09 -5.02 8.32
C PHE A 281 -10.70 -5.59 8.64
N ILE A 282 -10.47 -5.97 9.89
CA ILE A 282 -9.23 -6.63 10.31
C ILE A 282 -9.12 -7.98 9.61
N ASP A 283 -10.19 -8.77 9.66
CA ASP A 283 -10.23 -10.11 9.06
C ASP A 283 -10.04 -10.02 7.54
N SER A 284 -10.72 -9.07 6.86
CA SER A 284 -10.52 -8.79 5.43
C SER A 284 -9.08 -8.39 5.12
N TYR A 285 -8.49 -7.46 5.89
CA TYR A 285 -7.12 -7.00 5.64
C TYR A 285 -6.08 -8.12 5.81
N ILE A 286 -6.18 -8.93 6.88
CA ILE A 286 -5.28 -10.07 7.07
C ILE A 286 -5.42 -11.07 5.92
N ALA A 287 -6.66 -11.42 5.56
CA ALA A 287 -6.95 -12.41 4.53
C ALA A 287 -6.54 -11.96 3.13
N ASN A 288 -6.60 -10.65 2.84
CA ASN A 288 -6.39 -10.09 1.50
C ASN A 288 -5.01 -9.44 1.29
N GLU A 289 -4.31 -9.03 2.35
CA GLU A 289 -3.06 -8.28 2.23
C GLU A 289 -1.88 -8.95 2.94
N LYS A 290 -2.11 -10.00 3.75
CA LYS A 290 -1.07 -10.77 4.47
C LYS A 290 0.00 -9.85 5.07
N PRO A 291 -0.40 -8.89 5.93
CA PRO A 291 0.47 -7.81 6.36
C PRO A 291 1.64 -8.32 7.20
N ARG A 292 2.78 -7.60 7.12
CA ARG A 292 4.00 -7.90 7.88
C ARG A 292 4.68 -6.63 8.37
N ILE A 293 5.48 -6.78 9.42
CA ILE A 293 6.42 -5.76 9.88
C ILE A 293 7.81 -6.14 9.41
N ILE A 294 8.52 -5.17 8.83
CA ILE A 294 9.90 -5.33 8.38
C ILE A 294 10.73 -4.28 9.09
N SER A 295 11.69 -4.72 9.88
CA SER A 295 12.70 -3.85 10.48
C SER A 295 13.89 -3.79 9.55
N GLU A 296 14.34 -2.60 9.20
CA GLU A 296 15.38 -2.34 8.21
C GLU A 296 16.43 -1.34 8.70
N PHE A 297 17.66 -1.60 8.30
CA PHE A 297 18.78 -0.68 8.49
C PHE A 297 19.62 -0.68 7.21
N THR A 298 19.77 0.49 6.57
CA THR A 298 20.52 0.59 5.31
C THR A 298 21.94 1.08 5.55
N ILE A 299 22.93 0.29 5.14
CA ILE A 299 24.36 0.60 5.16
C ILE A 299 24.76 1.19 3.80
N PRO A 300 25.63 2.22 3.74
CA PRO A 300 26.08 2.80 2.47
C PRO A 300 26.79 1.74 1.61
N GLY A 301 26.41 1.65 0.33
CA GLY A 301 26.91 0.62 -0.58
C GLY A 301 25.88 0.23 -1.63
N ILE A 302 25.77 1.03 -2.69
CA ILE A 302 24.86 0.79 -3.80
C ILE A 302 25.59 -0.05 -4.85
N ALA A 303 25.11 -1.27 -5.04
CA ALA A 303 25.57 -2.14 -6.11
C ALA A 303 25.17 -1.57 -7.48
N PRO A 304 26.06 -1.62 -8.48
CA PRO A 304 25.71 -1.22 -9.83
C PRO A 304 24.65 -2.17 -10.41
N ALA A 305 23.92 -1.69 -11.42
CA ALA A 305 22.95 -2.52 -12.10
C ALA A 305 23.64 -3.57 -12.99
N LYS A 306 24.84 -3.23 -13.50
CA LYS A 306 25.68 -4.05 -14.39
C LYS A 306 27.11 -4.14 -13.85
N LYS A 307 27.81 -5.25 -14.13
CA LYS A 307 29.18 -5.48 -13.65
C LYS A 307 30.21 -4.43 -14.10
N ASN A 308 30.00 -3.82 -15.28
CA ASN A 308 30.92 -2.82 -15.84
C ASN A 308 30.73 -1.40 -15.27
N GLU A 309 29.71 -1.19 -14.44
CA GLU A 309 29.48 0.07 -13.73
C GLU A 309 30.14 0.02 -12.34
N LYS A 310 30.45 1.19 -11.77
CA LYS A 310 31.10 1.28 -10.46
C LYS A 310 30.08 1.21 -9.32
N TRP A 311 30.47 0.54 -8.22
CA TRP A 311 29.79 0.67 -6.94
C TRP A 311 29.80 2.12 -6.45
N LYS A 312 28.84 2.48 -5.60
CA LYS A 312 28.79 3.80 -4.96
C LYS A 312 28.68 3.65 -3.46
N ILE A 313 29.51 4.37 -2.71
CA ILE A 313 29.48 4.42 -1.25
C ILE A 313 29.47 5.89 -0.83
N ASP A 314 28.53 6.25 0.06
CA ASP A 314 28.55 7.56 0.71
C ASP A 314 29.76 7.63 1.65
N LYS A 315 30.80 8.39 1.26
CA LYS A 315 32.06 8.52 2.00
C LYS A 315 31.84 9.03 3.43
N ASN A 316 30.92 9.98 3.61
CA ASN A 316 30.67 10.63 4.90
C ASN A 316 29.97 9.70 5.89
N ILE A 317 29.01 8.92 5.40
CA ILE A 317 28.34 7.92 6.23
C ILE A 317 29.26 6.72 6.48
N PHE A 318 29.99 6.26 5.47
CA PHE A 318 30.93 5.13 5.62
C PHE A 318 32.06 5.45 6.61
N LEU A 319 32.58 6.68 6.62
CA LEU A 319 33.55 7.15 7.61
C LEU A 319 33.10 6.89 9.06
N ARG A 320 31.80 7.02 9.34
CA ARG A 320 31.25 6.80 10.70
C ARG A 320 31.39 5.35 11.15
N TYR A 321 31.41 4.39 10.23
CA TYR A 321 31.67 2.98 10.55
C TYR A 321 33.12 2.73 10.94
N LEU A 322 34.04 3.57 10.46
CA LEU A 322 35.47 3.47 10.76
C LEU A 322 35.85 4.18 12.08
N PHE A 323 35.02 5.12 12.55
CA PHE A 323 35.22 5.84 13.81
C PHE A 323 35.09 4.97 15.06
N TYR A 324 35.47 5.54 16.19
CA TYR A 324 35.08 5.08 17.52
C TYR A 324 33.96 5.96 18.07
N ALA A 325 32.86 5.34 18.50
CA ALA A 325 31.83 5.98 19.31
C ALA A 325 32.29 6.08 20.76
N LYS A 326 32.08 7.26 21.35
CA LYS A 326 32.50 7.57 22.72
C LYS A 326 31.62 6.82 23.74
N LYS A 327 32.21 6.42 24.86
CA LYS A 327 31.46 5.97 26.04
C LYS A 327 30.43 7.03 26.43
N GLY A 328 29.20 6.60 26.73
CA GLY A 328 28.06 7.45 27.04
C GLY A 328 27.27 7.93 25.82
N THR A 329 27.80 7.80 24.60
CA THR A 329 27.00 8.02 23.37
C THR A 329 26.20 6.77 23.05
N PHE A 330 24.97 6.93 22.54
CA PHE A 330 24.08 5.83 22.17
C PHE A 330 23.86 4.75 23.25
N GLY A 331 23.99 5.13 24.53
CA GLY A 331 23.90 4.20 25.67
C GLY A 331 25.00 3.14 25.69
N LEU A 332 26.20 3.47 25.20
CA LEU A 332 27.37 2.59 25.22
C LEU A 332 28.12 2.71 26.55
N SER A 333 28.40 1.58 27.18
CA SER A 333 29.14 1.49 28.46
C SER A 333 30.66 1.65 28.31
N LYS A 334 31.16 1.50 27.08
CA LYS A 334 32.57 1.61 26.70
C LYS A 334 32.70 2.32 25.36
N VAL A 335 33.93 2.67 25.01
CA VAL A 335 34.25 3.09 23.65
C VAL A 335 34.04 1.90 22.71
N THR A 336 33.27 2.10 21.64
CA THR A 336 32.88 1.04 20.71
C THR A 336 33.19 1.48 19.28
N GLU A 337 33.67 0.56 18.46
CA GLU A 337 33.91 0.83 17.04
C GLU A 337 32.59 1.08 16.30
N GLY A 338 32.57 2.01 15.36
CA GLY A 338 31.36 2.47 14.68
C GLY A 338 30.57 1.34 14.02
N TYR A 339 31.25 0.41 13.35
CA TYR A 339 30.62 -0.76 12.76
C TYR A 339 30.00 -1.71 13.82
N ASN A 340 30.56 -1.77 15.04
CA ASN A 340 29.99 -2.54 16.15
C ASN A 340 28.79 -1.84 16.78
N VAL A 341 28.69 -0.50 16.73
CA VAL A 341 27.50 0.22 17.21
C VAL A 341 26.24 -0.27 16.50
N VAL A 342 26.28 -0.39 15.17
CA VAL A 342 25.15 -0.91 14.38
C VAL A 342 24.90 -2.38 14.71
N LYS A 343 25.95 -3.21 14.77
CA LYS A 343 25.84 -4.65 15.09
C LYS A 343 25.20 -4.92 16.46
N GLU A 344 25.53 -4.12 17.47
CA GLU A 344 25.05 -4.25 18.85
C GLU A 344 23.62 -3.70 19.03
N LYS A 345 23.23 -2.69 18.25
CA LYS A 345 21.98 -1.94 18.46
C LYS A 345 20.90 -2.24 17.43
N PHE A 346 21.20 -2.78 16.25
CA PHE A 346 20.16 -3.16 15.30
C PHE A 346 19.25 -4.25 15.90
N ASN A 347 17.93 -4.01 15.91
CA ASN A 347 16.94 -4.92 16.48
C ASN A 347 15.59 -4.78 15.76
N SER A 348 14.65 -5.66 16.07
CA SER A 348 13.28 -5.61 15.55
C SER A 348 12.52 -4.37 16.02
N PHE A 349 11.59 -3.88 15.20
CA PHE A 349 10.70 -2.78 15.55
C PHE A 349 9.91 -3.06 16.83
N ASP A 350 9.44 -4.30 17.01
CA ASP A 350 8.69 -4.71 18.20
C ASP A 350 9.51 -4.62 19.49
N HIS A 351 10.85 -4.74 19.42
CA HIS A 351 11.73 -4.51 20.57
C HIS A 351 11.59 -3.07 21.08
N TYR A 352 11.72 -2.10 20.17
CA TYR A 352 11.60 -0.67 20.49
C TYR A 352 10.19 -0.27 20.90
N ILE A 353 9.16 -0.81 20.23
CA ILE A 353 7.78 -0.54 20.63
C ILE A 353 7.50 -1.05 22.05
N LYS A 354 7.99 -2.25 22.39
CA LYS A 354 7.82 -2.80 23.74
C LYS A 354 8.49 -1.93 24.80
N SER A 355 9.67 -1.38 24.54
CA SER A 355 10.32 -0.48 25.51
C SER A 355 9.53 0.83 25.70
N VAL A 356 8.89 1.34 24.65
CA VAL A 356 8.15 2.62 24.67
C VAL A 356 6.74 2.50 25.28
N VAL A 357 6.04 1.41 24.97
CA VAL A 357 4.67 1.17 25.45
C VAL A 357 4.65 0.42 26.77
N GLY A 358 5.60 -0.48 27.02
CA GLY A 358 5.66 -1.31 28.22
C GLY A 358 6.24 -0.63 29.46
N ASN A 359 7.08 0.39 29.29
CA ASN A 359 7.67 1.18 30.39
C ASN A 359 7.29 2.66 30.24
N PRO A 360 6.05 3.05 30.58
CA PRO A 360 5.62 4.44 30.48
C PRO A 360 6.39 5.30 31.50
N ASN A 361 7.53 5.87 31.09
CA ASN A 361 8.10 7.00 31.81
C ASN A 361 7.04 8.12 31.84
N GLY A 362 6.69 8.61 33.03
CA GLY A 362 5.58 9.56 33.24
C GLY A 362 5.74 10.92 32.54
N ASN A 363 6.87 11.16 31.88
CA ASN A 363 7.25 12.47 31.35
C ASN A 363 6.87 12.70 29.87
N ASN A 364 6.15 11.78 29.21
CA ASN A 364 5.84 11.88 27.77
C ASN A 364 7.10 12.02 26.88
N ILE A 365 8.22 11.48 27.36
CA ILE A 365 9.51 11.44 26.66
C ILE A 365 9.77 9.98 26.27
N LEU A 366 10.17 9.73 25.02
CA LEU A 366 10.59 8.41 24.57
C LEU A 366 11.68 7.82 25.49
N PRO A 367 11.69 6.50 25.74
CA PRO A 367 12.78 5.87 26.47
C PRO A 367 14.14 6.12 25.81
N ASP A 368 15.19 6.21 26.63
CA ASP A 368 16.56 6.50 26.19
C ASP A 368 17.02 5.55 25.09
N GLU A 369 16.70 4.26 25.19
CA GLU A 369 17.06 3.26 24.16
C GLU A 369 16.48 3.61 22.78
N ALA A 370 15.23 4.06 22.73
CA ALA A 370 14.57 4.45 21.48
C ALA A 370 15.16 5.75 20.90
N ILE A 371 15.46 6.74 21.76
CA ILE A 371 16.13 7.99 21.36
C ILE A 371 17.50 7.68 20.79
N GLN A 372 18.29 6.85 21.49
CA GLN A 372 19.63 6.45 21.09
C GLN A 372 19.59 5.73 19.74
N TYR A 373 18.63 4.83 19.52
CA TYR A 373 18.50 4.14 18.24
C TYR A 373 18.08 5.08 17.10
N SER A 374 17.19 6.04 17.33
CA SER A 374 16.89 7.10 16.37
C SER A 374 18.15 7.90 16.00
N SER A 375 19.01 8.22 16.97
CA SER A 375 20.30 8.87 16.69
C SER A 375 21.23 7.98 15.86
N ILE A 376 21.28 6.67 16.14
CA ILE A 376 22.07 5.71 15.35
C ILE A 376 21.56 5.67 13.90
N LEU A 377 20.24 5.56 13.68
CA LEU A 377 19.66 5.55 12.33
C LEU A 377 20.00 6.84 11.55
N ASN A 378 19.84 8.00 12.19
CA ASN A 378 20.17 9.28 11.58
C ASN A 378 21.67 9.44 11.29
N MET A 379 22.53 8.81 12.11
CA MET A 379 23.97 8.94 11.94
C MET A 379 24.58 7.91 11.00
N PHE A 380 24.14 6.66 11.06
CA PHE A 380 24.81 5.55 10.39
C PHE A 380 24.04 5.03 9.17
N SER A 381 22.74 5.33 9.02
CA SER A 381 21.93 4.75 7.96
C SER A 381 21.69 5.70 6.77
N THR A 382 21.69 5.13 5.56
CA THR A 382 21.26 5.79 4.32
C THR A 382 19.76 5.64 4.03
N SER A 383 18.99 5.02 4.94
CA SER A 383 17.54 4.88 4.78
C SER A 383 16.84 6.22 4.60
N LYS A 384 15.67 6.20 3.94
CA LYS A 384 14.78 7.36 3.83
C LYS A 384 14.35 7.88 5.20
N ASP A 385 14.03 9.17 5.26
CA ASP A 385 13.72 9.87 6.52
C ASP A 385 12.48 9.32 7.23
N ASP A 386 11.46 8.87 6.50
CA ASP A 386 10.27 8.23 7.04
C ASP A 386 10.60 6.91 7.75
N ILE A 387 11.52 6.12 7.19
CA ILE A 387 12.04 4.89 7.80
C ILE A 387 12.89 5.22 9.03
N LYS A 388 13.81 6.19 8.95
CA LYS A 388 14.69 6.57 10.07
C LYS A 388 13.90 7.11 11.26
N LYS A 389 12.88 7.94 11.01
CA LYS A 389 11.99 8.50 12.03
C LYS A 389 11.05 7.47 12.65
N ASN A 390 10.89 6.31 12.01
CA ASN A 390 10.05 5.21 12.49
C ASN A 390 10.90 3.98 12.86
N TRP A 391 12.04 4.19 13.54
CA TRP A 391 12.93 3.12 14.04
C TRP A 391 13.27 2.03 13.02
N GLY A 392 13.50 2.43 11.77
CA GLY A 392 13.87 1.48 10.74
C GLY A 392 12.68 0.67 10.23
N THR A 393 11.46 1.20 10.14
CA THR A 393 10.36 0.49 9.49
C THR A 393 9.42 1.41 8.71
N SER A 394 8.78 0.89 7.67
CA SER A 394 7.63 1.54 7.01
C SER A 394 6.31 1.32 7.78
N GLY A 395 6.35 0.57 8.90
CA GLY A 395 5.17 0.09 9.60
C GLY A 395 4.58 -1.14 8.90
N LEU A 396 3.26 -1.30 9.02
CA LEU A 396 2.52 -2.39 8.36
C LEU A 396 2.66 -2.31 6.86
N THR A 397 3.28 -3.34 6.30
CA THR A 397 3.52 -3.47 4.87
C THR A 397 2.74 -4.66 4.34
N SER A 398 1.90 -4.39 3.35
CA SER A 398 1.08 -5.41 2.68
C SER A 398 1.86 -6.15 1.60
N ILE A 399 1.41 -7.36 1.25
CA ILE A 399 2.02 -8.10 0.15
C ILE A 399 1.90 -7.36 -1.19
N SER A 400 0.80 -6.63 -1.39
CA SER A 400 0.60 -5.81 -2.59
C SER A 400 1.65 -4.69 -2.69
N GLU A 401 2.04 -4.08 -1.57
CA GLU A 401 3.15 -3.12 -1.49
C GLU A 401 4.51 -3.79 -1.72
N LEU A 402 4.71 -5.01 -1.23
CA LEU A 402 5.96 -5.75 -1.36
C LEU A 402 6.23 -6.22 -2.80
N VAL A 403 5.20 -6.58 -3.57
CA VAL A 403 5.37 -7.11 -4.94
C VAL A 403 5.57 -6.00 -5.99
N THR A 404 5.72 -4.73 -5.57
CA THR A 404 5.84 -3.60 -6.50
C THR A 404 7.13 -2.80 -6.33
N GLY A 405 7.66 -2.31 -7.45
CA GLY A 405 8.79 -1.38 -7.48
C GLY A 405 10.02 -1.89 -6.74
N ASP A 406 10.67 -0.99 -6.00
CA ASP A 406 11.91 -1.28 -5.26
C ASP A 406 11.70 -2.17 -4.02
N ASN A 407 10.45 -2.40 -3.60
CA ASN A 407 10.15 -3.31 -2.49
C ASN A 407 10.21 -4.79 -2.89
N PHE A 408 10.26 -5.10 -4.19
CA PHE A 408 10.27 -6.49 -4.66
C PHE A 408 11.46 -7.30 -4.14
N GLN A 409 12.60 -6.66 -3.88
CA GLN A 409 13.74 -7.32 -3.23
C GLN A 409 13.42 -7.75 -1.80
N LYS A 410 12.64 -6.93 -1.06
CA LYS A 410 12.16 -7.29 0.29
C LYS A 410 11.18 -8.46 0.21
N PHE A 411 10.31 -8.49 -0.80
CA PHE A 411 9.42 -9.63 -1.07
C PHE A 411 10.21 -10.93 -1.28
N LEU A 412 11.23 -10.90 -2.13
CA LEU A 412 12.09 -12.06 -2.38
C LEU A 412 12.88 -12.47 -1.12
N ALA A 413 13.36 -11.49 -0.36
CA ALA A 413 14.03 -11.74 0.91
C ALA A 413 13.10 -12.30 1.99
N SER A 414 11.80 -11.98 1.99
CA SER A 414 10.82 -12.63 2.87
C SER A 414 10.45 -14.04 2.39
N ASN A 415 10.55 -14.30 1.08
CA ASN A 415 10.10 -15.54 0.43
C ASN A 415 11.25 -16.21 -0.35
N PRO A 416 12.36 -16.58 0.32
CA PRO A 416 13.58 -17.07 -0.34
C PRO A 416 13.37 -18.37 -1.13
N LYS A 417 12.35 -19.17 -0.81
CA LYS A 417 11.98 -20.37 -1.60
C LYS A 417 11.73 -20.06 -3.08
N LEU A 418 11.26 -18.85 -3.41
CA LEU A 418 11.13 -18.43 -4.81
C LEU A 418 12.48 -18.38 -5.53
N LEU A 419 13.53 -17.93 -4.83
CA LEU A 419 14.89 -17.78 -5.38
C LEU A 419 15.71 -19.07 -5.32
N PHE A 420 15.46 -19.93 -4.33
CA PHE A 420 16.30 -21.09 -4.00
C PHE A 420 15.57 -22.44 -4.09
N GLY A 421 14.35 -22.47 -4.64
CA GLY A 421 13.57 -23.70 -4.84
C GLY A 421 13.02 -24.35 -3.56
N ASP A 422 12.35 -25.49 -3.72
CA ASP A 422 11.66 -26.19 -2.63
C ASP A 422 12.63 -26.85 -1.62
N ASN A 423 13.86 -27.15 -2.06
CA ASN A 423 14.94 -27.67 -1.22
C ASN A 423 15.66 -26.58 -0.39
N TYR A 424 15.11 -25.37 -0.33
CA TYR A 424 15.62 -24.29 0.49
C TYR A 424 15.58 -24.65 1.98
N THR A 425 16.71 -24.44 2.67
CA THR A 425 16.80 -24.56 4.13
C THR A 425 17.47 -23.32 4.72
N ASP A 426 16.95 -22.83 5.85
CA ASP A 426 17.54 -21.67 6.55
C ASP A 426 18.70 -22.07 7.49
N SER A 427 18.86 -23.39 7.72
CA SER A 427 19.86 -23.96 8.62
C SER A 427 21.18 -24.27 7.90
N ASN A 428 22.31 -24.13 8.59
CA ASN A 428 23.62 -24.51 8.08
C ASN A 428 23.87 -26.04 8.10
N SER A 429 22.86 -26.87 8.40
CA SER A 429 23.02 -28.29 8.77
C SER A 429 22.77 -29.32 7.65
N GLY A 430 22.58 -28.90 6.39
CA GLY A 430 22.39 -29.82 5.27
C GLY A 430 23.40 -29.55 4.15
N SER A 431 24.09 -30.60 3.69
CA SER A 431 25.13 -30.52 2.65
C SER A 431 24.59 -30.28 1.22
N ASN A 432 23.28 -30.38 0.99
CA ASN A 432 22.69 -30.39 -0.37
C ASN A 432 21.62 -29.30 -0.63
N GLY A 433 21.36 -28.40 0.31
CA GLY A 433 20.32 -27.36 0.16
C GLY A 433 20.80 -26.10 -0.57
N GLN A 434 19.99 -25.57 -1.48
CA GLN A 434 20.22 -24.25 -2.09
C GLN A 434 19.91 -23.16 -1.05
N LYS A 435 20.87 -22.24 -0.80
CA LYS A 435 20.78 -21.23 0.26
C LYS A 435 21.39 -19.88 -0.15
N PRO A 436 20.94 -18.76 0.45
CA PRO A 436 21.62 -17.48 0.32
C PRO A 436 23.09 -17.58 0.73
N LYS A 437 23.97 -16.85 0.04
CA LYS A 437 25.36 -16.69 0.47
C LYS A 437 25.39 -16.04 1.85
N GLU A 438 26.17 -16.62 2.74
CA GLU A 438 26.41 -16.06 4.07
C GLU A 438 27.60 -15.09 3.99
N ILE A 439 27.42 -13.88 4.51
CA ILE A 439 28.45 -12.84 4.54
C ILE A 439 28.70 -12.35 5.97
N ASP A 440 29.96 -12.09 6.29
CA ASP A 440 30.36 -11.43 7.54
C ASP A 440 30.64 -9.95 7.27
N LEU A 441 29.56 -9.17 7.14
CA LEU A 441 29.65 -7.77 6.73
C LEU A 441 30.54 -6.95 7.68
N PHE A 442 30.34 -7.12 8.99
CA PHE A 442 31.02 -6.31 10.00
C PHE A 442 32.50 -6.67 10.14
N GLU A 443 32.88 -7.95 10.05
CA GLU A 443 34.29 -8.34 10.05
C GLU A 443 35.01 -7.83 8.78
N ASN A 444 34.34 -7.79 7.63
CA ASN A 444 34.93 -7.21 6.43
C ASN A 444 35.08 -5.68 6.51
N ILE A 445 34.13 -4.96 7.11
CA ILE A 445 34.29 -3.52 7.39
C ILE A 445 35.45 -3.27 8.34
N LYS A 446 35.65 -4.13 9.35
CA LYS A 446 36.81 -4.08 10.24
C LYS A 446 38.13 -4.24 9.49
N LYS A 447 38.24 -5.19 8.55
CA LYS A 447 39.43 -5.35 7.70
C LYS A 447 39.72 -4.08 6.88
N ILE A 448 38.67 -3.47 6.30
CA ILE A 448 38.80 -2.18 5.59
C ILE A 448 39.35 -1.10 6.53
N LYS A 449 38.82 -1.01 7.76
CA LYS A 449 39.32 -0.07 8.78
C LYS A 449 40.79 -0.30 9.10
N GLU A 450 41.22 -1.55 9.28
CA GLU A 450 42.61 -1.90 9.59
C GLU A 450 43.58 -1.46 8.48
N GLU A 451 43.17 -1.55 7.22
CA GLU A 451 43.98 -1.10 6.09
C GLU A 451 44.03 0.42 5.98
N ILE A 452 42.91 1.11 6.14
CA ILE A 452 42.87 2.57 6.22
C ILE A 452 43.75 3.07 7.37
N ASN A 453 43.75 2.38 8.51
CA ASN A 453 44.63 2.70 9.63
C ASN A 453 46.12 2.59 9.29
N LYS A 454 46.52 1.63 8.46
CA LYS A 454 47.91 1.53 7.97
C LYS A 454 48.26 2.73 7.11
N LEU A 455 47.36 3.16 6.22
CA LEU A 455 47.57 4.33 5.36
C LEU A 455 47.66 5.64 6.15
N VAL A 456 46.81 5.81 7.16
CA VAL A 456 46.83 6.96 8.06
C VAL A 456 48.13 7.02 8.88
N LYS A 457 48.65 5.86 9.34
CA LYS A 457 49.92 5.78 10.09
C LYS A 457 51.15 6.02 9.22
N ASN A 458 51.14 5.56 7.96
CA ASN A 458 52.28 5.61 7.06
C ASN A 458 52.47 6.97 6.36
N GLY A 459 51.76 8.02 6.79
CA GLY A 459 52.11 9.39 6.44
C GLY A 459 51.68 9.84 5.05
N ASN A 460 50.50 9.45 4.58
CA ASN A 460 49.87 10.09 3.41
C ASN A 460 49.38 11.53 3.69
N GLY A 461 50.22 12.35 4.34
CA GLY A 461 50.25 13.80 4.15
C GLY A 461 49.57 14.72 5.16
N VAL A 462 48.92 14.23 6.22
CA VAL A 462 48.39 15.13 7.28
C VAL A 462 49.47 15.28 8.35
N ASP A 463 50.06 16.47 8.44
CA ASP A 463 51.15 16.81 9.35
C ASP A 463 50.92 16.29 10.77
N SER A 464 51.73 15.32 11.18
CA SER A 464 51.79 14.75 12.55
C SER A 464 52.25 15.77 13.61
N SER A 465 52.58 17.00 13.21
CA SER A 465 53.20 18.05 14.01
C SER A 465 52.22 18.97 14.75
N SER A 466 50.90 18.86 14.53
CA SER A 466 49.91 19.78 15.15
C SER A 466 49.06 19.19 16.29
N SER A 467 49.34 17.97 16.75
CA SER A 467 48.70 17.42 17.98
C SER A 467 49.77 17.07 19.01
N GLY A 468 50.32 18.11 19.64
CA GLY A 468 51.12 17.99 20.85
C GLY A 468 50.30 17.33 21.95
N GLY A 469 50.63 16.08 22.29
CA GLY A 469 49.95 15.31 23.32
C GLY A 469 50.35 13.84 23.28
N SER A 470 51.48 13.54 23.91
CA SER A 470 52.00 12.20 24.24
C SER A 470 52.11 11.18 23.10
N SER A 471 53.35 11.07 22.63
CA SER A 471 53.91 9.88 22.01
C SER A 471 53.69 8.65 22.93
N GLY A 472 52.59 7.94 22.70
CA GLY A 472 52.39 6.58 23.14
C GLY A 472 52.68 5.65 21.96
N ASN A 473 53.92 5.16 21.91
CA ASN A 473 54.32 4.07 21.05
C ASN A 473 53.42 2.85 21.33
N GLY A 474 52.68 2.35 20.33
CA GLY A 474 52.00 1.07 20.46
C GLY A 474 50.71 0.91 19.66
N ASN A 475 50.45 -0.34 19.27
CA ASN A 475 49.15 -0.91 18.94
C ASN A 475 48.13 -0.80 20.10
N GLY A 476 48.08 0.31 20.83
CA GLY A 476 47.22 0.52 21.97
C GLY A 476 45.75 0.55 21.55
N THR A 477 44.96 -0.36 22.07
CA THR A 477 43.51 -0.40 21.92
C THR A 477 42.92 0.94 22.37
N VAL A 478 42.15 1.62 21.50
CA VAL A 478 41.44 2.86 21.86
C VAL A 478 40.42 2.51 22.94
N SER A 479 40.62 3.02 24.15
CA SER A 479 39.89 2.56 25.35
C SER A 479 39.10 3.66 26.05
N ASN A 480 39.41 4.94 25.79
CA ASN A 480 38.75 6.10 26.39
C ASN A 480 38.31 7.16 25.36
N ASN A 481 37.55 8.16 25.83
CA ASN A 481 36.89 9.14 24.98
C ASN A 481 37.87 10.13 24.34
N GLU A 482 38.95 10.48 25.04
CA GLU A 482 40.01 11.36 24.55
C GLU A 482 40.76 10.70 23.39
N GLN A 483 41.18 9.44 23.57
CA GLN A 483 41.81 8.64 22.51
C GLN A 483 40.90 8.47 21.30
N ALA A 484 39.60 8.22 21.53
CA ALA A 484 38.62 8.12 20.46
C ALA A 484 38.48 9.44 19.68
N ALA A 485 38.46 10.59 20.38
CA ALA A 485 38.39 11.91 19.74
C ALA A 485 39.64 12.19 18.88
N VAL A 486 40.84 11.99 19.42
CA VAL A 486 42.10 12.19 18.70
C VAL A 486 42.17 11.29 17.45
N TYR A 487 41.78 10.02 17.60
CA TYR A 487 41.72 9.10 16.46
C TYR A 487 40.72 9.56 15.40
N ASN A 488 39.49 9.89 15.79
CA ASN A 488 38.44 10.29 14.85
C ASN A 488 38.83 11.58 14.11
N THR A 489 39.41 12.58 14.79
CA THR A 489 39.90 13.81 14.14
C THR A 489 41.00 13.51 13.12
N ARG A 490 41.95 12.62 13.45
CA ARG A 490 43.01 12.22 12.52
C ARG A 490 42.43 11.55 11.27
N LEU A 491 41.46 10.63 11.46
CA LEU A 491 40.83 9.93 10.36
C LEU A 491 39.93 10.86 9.52
N GLU A 492 39.24 11.81 10.15
CA GLU A 492 38.46 12.83 9.47
C GLU A 492 39.33 13.71 8.59
N LYS A 493 40.47 14.21 9.10
CA LYS A 493 41.45 14.94 8.29
C LYS A 493 41.94 14.12 7.10
N PHE A 494 42.23 12.83 7.30
CA PHE A 494 42.61 11.96 6.17
C PHE A 494 41.51 11.90 5.09
N PHE A 495 40.23 11.95 5.46
CA PHE A 495 39.11 11.94 4.52
C PHE A 495 38.86 13.30 3.84
N THR A 496 39.18 14.42 4.50
CA THR A 496 38.82 15.77 4.04
C THR A 496 39.99 16.57 3.46
N GLU A 497 41.20 16.41 3.99
CA GLU A 497 42.43 17.08 3.53
C GLU A 497 43.06 16.27 2.37
N VAL A 498 42.38 16.24 1.22
CA VAL A 498 42.78 15.47 0.05
C VAL A 498 43.62 16.30 -0.92
N ASN A 499 44.75 15.76 -1.38
CA ASN A 499 45.53 16.31 -2.49
C ASN A 499 45.80 15.21 -3.54
N GLU A 500 45.01 15.25 -4.62
CA GLU A 500 45.08 14.30 -5.73
C GLU A 500 46.45 14.30 -6.41
N SER A 501 47.05 15.48 -6.62
CA SER A 501 48.35 15.61 -7.30
C SER A 501 49.51 14.99 -6.53
N GLN A 502 49.42 14.96 -5.20
CA GLN A 502 50.44 14.41 -4.31
C GLN A 502 50.07 13.04 -3.76
N ASN A 503 48.93 12.49 -4.18
CA ASN A 503 48.34 11.26 -3.62
C ASN A 503 48.23 11.28 -2.09
N LYS A 504 47.90 12.43 -1.50
CA LYS A 504 47.75 12.62 -0.04
C LYS A 504 46.29 12.63 0.38
N GLY A 505 46.02 12.11 1.57
CA GLY A 505 44.66 11.88 2.09
C GLY A 505 43.95 10.73 1.36
N LEU A 506 42.63 10.70 1.48
CA LEU A 506 41.74 9.77 0.79
C LEU A 506 41.43 10.26 -0.63
N THR A 507 42.43 10.22 -1.51
CA THR A 507 42.24 10.44 -2.95
C THR A 507 41.22 9.49 -3.54
N GLU A 508 40.66 9.82 -4.70
CA GLU A 508 39.69 8.93 -5.37
C GLU A 508 40.29 7.55 -5.64
N LYS A 509 41.56 7.49 -6.05
CA LYS A 509 42.27 6.22 -6.24
C LYS A 509 42.39 5.42 -4.94
N VAL A 510 42.80 6.07 -3.84
CA VAL A 510 42.94 5.40 -2.54
C VAL A 510 41.59 4.90 -2.04
N PHE A 511 40.53 5.68 -2.23
CA PHE A 511 39.15 5.29 -1.93
C PHE A 511 38.69 4.08 -2.75
N GLU A 512 38.92 4.10 -4.07
CA GLU A 512 38.57 3.01 -4.97
C GLU A 512 39.27 1.70 -4.57
N ASP A 513 40.59 1.75 -4.34
CA ASP A 513 41.41 0.58 -4.07
C ASP A 513 41.19 -0.02 -2.67
N ASN A 514 41.00 0.83 -1.65
CA ASN A 514 41.02 0.41 -0.25
C ASN A 514 39.66 0.40 0.44
N ILE A 515 38.64 1.03 -0.16
CA ILE A 515 37.27 1.02 0.39
C ILE A 515 36.33 0.39 -0.62
N LEU A 516 36.19 0.99 -1.80
CA LEU A 516 35.16 0.61 -2.76
C LEU A 516 35.31 -0.84 -3.22
N LYS A 517 36.51 -1.21 -3.70
CA LYS A 517 36.81 -2.53 -4.23
C LYS A 517 36.63 -3.62 -3.16
N LYS A 518 37.17 -3.39 -1.96
CA LYS A 518 37.10 -4.35 -0.84
C LYS A 518 35.69 -4.50 -0.30
N PHE A 519 34.92 -3.44 -0.30
CA PHE A 519 33.50 -3.51 0.05
C PHE A 519 32.71 -4.29 -1.01
N ALA A 520 32.98 -4.08 -2.30
CA ALA A 520 32.37 -4.84 -3.39
C ALA A 520 32.71 -6.34 -3.33
N GLU A 521 33.95 -6.69 -2.98
CA GLU A 521 34.43 -8.08 -2.81
C GLU A 521 33.65 -8.87 -1.73
N ILE A 522 32.95 -8.20 -0.79
CA ILE A 522 32.06 -8.85 0.17
C ILE A 522 30.88 -9.53 -0.55
N PHE A 523 30.42 -8.92 -1.64
CA PHE A 523 29.20 -9.31 -2.35
C PHE A 523 29.49 -10.04 -3.66
N GLU A 524 30.60 -9.69 -4.32
CA GLU A 524 30.99 -10.24 -5.60
C GLU A 524 31.76 -11.56 -5.45
N THR A 525 31.17 -12.66 -5.91
CA THR A 525 31.86 -13.95 -6.06
C THR A 525 31.85 -14.34 -7.54
N SER A 526 33.00 -14.66 -8.12
CA SER A 526 33.10 -14.99 -9.55
C SER A 526 32.43 -13.92 -10.44
N GLU A 527 32.65 -12.64 -10.10
CA GLU A 527 32.10 -11.46 -10.78
C GLU A 527 30.56 -11.34 -10.75
N LYS A 528 29.88 -12.08 -9.88
CA LYS A 528 28.42 -12.03 -9.69
C LYS A 528 28.04 -11.66 -8.27
N ILE A 529 26.90 -11.00 -8.12
CA ILE A 529 26.24 -10.72 -6.85
C ILE A 529 25.01 -11.62 -6.65
N GLN A 530 24.41 -11.59 -5.46
CA GLN A 530 23.09 -12.15 -5.19
C GLN A 530 22.13 -11.02 -4.77
N THR A 531 20.83 -11.15 -5.05
CA THR A 531 19.83 -10.20 -4.53
C THR A 531 19.66 -10.35 -3.02
N VAL A 532 19.75 -11.58 -2.49
CA VAL A 532 19.49 -11.90 -1.07
C VAL A 532 20.70 -12.61 -0.47
N TYR A 533 21.15 -12.11 0.69
CA TYR A 533 22.24 -12.67 1.49
C TYR A 533 21.75 -13.06 2.88
N LYS A 534 22.44 -14.01 3.50
CA LYS A 534 22.37 -14.26 4.93
C LYS A 534 23.48 -13.44 5.60
N VAL A 535 23.15 -12.62 6.58
CA VAL A 535 24.16 -11.78 7.26
C VAL A 535 24.53 -12.42 8.59
N LYS A 536 25.83 -12.66 8.78
CA LYS A 536 26.36 -13.19 10.02
C LYS A 536 26.30 -12.13 11.11
N PHE A 537 25.63 -12.47 12.20
CA PHE A 537 25.61 -11.70 13.43
C PHE A 537 26.17 -12.58 14.54
N ASP A 538 27.46 -12.45 14.81
CA ASP A 538 28.08 -13.10 15.98
C ASP A 538 27.58 -12.38 17.23
N ASN A 539 26.56 -12.93 17.88
CA ASN A 539 26.10 -12.45 19.17
C ASN A 539 26.13 -13.59 20.18
N ASN A 540 27.06 -13.48 21.14
CA ASN A 540 27.10 -14.32 22.35
C ASN A 540 26.07 -13.86 23.41
N GLY A 541 25.19 -12.91 23.09
CA GLY A 541 24.16 -12.37 23.99
C GLY A 541 22.74 -12.70 23.53
N SER A 542 21.82 -12.86 24.49
CA SER A 542 20.40 -13.20 24.27
C SER A 542 19.59 -12.14 23.49
N ASN A 543 20.08 -10.89 23.40
CA ASN A 543 19.29 -9.73 22.96
C ASN A 543 19.69 -9.15 21.59
N GLY A 544 20.63 -9.78 20.87
CA GLY A 544 21.07 -9.31 19.56
C GLY A 544 20.16 -9.71 18.40
N ALA A 545 20.29 -9.03 17.24
CA ALA A 545 19.56 -9.39 16.03
C ALA A 545 19.85 -10.84 15.61
N LYS A 546 18.78 -11.58 15.30
CA LYS A 546 18.82 -12.97 14.80
C LYS A 546 18.13 -13.04 13.44
N ASN A 547 18.53 -14.01 12.62
CA ASN A 547 17.95 -14.28 11.30
C ASN A 547 17.94 -13.05 10.37
N VAL A 548 19.02 -12.27 10.41
CA VAL A 548 19.13 -11.06 9.58
C VAL A 548 19.42 -11.45 8.12
N ARG A 549 18.59 -10.94 7.23
CA ARG A 549 18.80 -11.07 5.78
C ARG A 549 19.29 -9.75 5.21
N GLY A 550 20.12 -9.84 4.19
CA GLY A 550 20.71 -8.71 3.49
C GLY A 550 20.15 -8.58 2.08
N ILE A 551 19.85 -7.37 1.62
CA ILE A 551 19.52 -7.11 0.21
C ILE A 551 20.31 -5.94 -0.35
N LEU A 552 20.71 -6.03 -1.62
CA LEU A 552 21.34 -4.92 -2.35
C LEU A 552 20.27 -4.02 -2.98
N SER A 553 20.00 -2.86 -2.39
CA SER A 553 18.94 -1.94 -2.83
C SER A 553 19.49 -0.68 -3.51
N PRO A 554 18.65 0.11 -4.20
CA PRO A 554 19.04 1.41 -4.74
C PRO A 554 19.50 2.43 -3.68
N GLU A 555 19.18 2.22 -2.40
CA GLU A 555 19.54 3.10 -1.27
C GLU A 555 20.83 2.66 -0.56
N GLY A 556 21.32 1.44 -0.85
CA GLY A 556 22.44 0.79 -0.18
C GLY A 556 22.15 -0.67 0.18
N PHE A 557 23.00 -1.26 1.02
CA PHE A 557 22.80 -2.61 1.51
C PHE A 557 21.86 -2.61 2.73
N LYS A 558 20.66 -3.21 2.59
CA LYS A 558 19.67 -3.25 3.68
C LYS A 558 19.82 -4.52 4.49
N LEU A 559 19.97 -4.35 5.80
CA LEU A 559 19.77 -5.38 6.81
C LEU A 559 18.28 -5.46 7.13
N LEU A 560 17.70 -6.65 7.10
CA LEU A 560 16.27 -6.88 7.27
C LEU A 560 16.00 -7.92 8.36
N MET A 561 15.04 -7.62 9.23
CA MET A 561 14.39 -8.58 10.12
C MET A 561 12.89 -8.60 9.83
N PHE A 562 12.36 -9.79 9.60
CA PHE A 562 10.95 -9.98 9.31
C PHE A 562 10.21 -10.37 10.59
N GLY A 563 9.13 -9.66 10.90
CA GLY A 563 8.23 -10.00 11.99
C GLY A 563 7.47 -11.30 11.71
N ASN A 564 6.82 -11.82 12.74
CA ASN A 564 5.94 -12.98 12.64
C ASN A 564 4.69 -12.68 11.81
N GLU A 565 3.96 -13.73 11.44
CA GLU A 565 2.62 -13.59 10.88
C GLU A 565 1.70 -12.82 11.83
N ILE A 566 0.94 -11.87 11.28
CA ILE A 566 0.11 -10.95 12.03
C ILE A 566 -1.30 -11.52 12.17
N LYS A 567 -1.74 -11.72 13.41
CA LYS A 567 -3.10 -12.15 13.75
C LYS A 567 -4.00 -10.95 14.08
N LYS A 568 -5.30 -11.19 14.21
CA LYS A 568 -6.29 -10.18 14.56
C LYS A 568 -5.94 -9.43 15.85
N ASP A 569 -5.60 -10.16 16.91
CA ASP A 569 -5.22 -9.58 18.21
C ASP A 569 -3.94 -8.74 18.11
N ASP A 570 -3.01 -9.13 17.22
CA ASP A 570 -1.81 -8.34 16.95
C ASP A 570 -2.17 -7.00 16.32
N LEU A 571 -3.10 -6.97 15.35
CA LEU A 571 -3.56 -5.71 14.75
C LEU A 571 -4.29 -4.81 15.74
N VAL A 572 -5.17 -5.35 16.59
CA VAL A 572 -5.82 -4.56 17.65
C VAL A 572 -4.77 -3.97 18.59
N LYS A 573 -3.77 -4.76 18.98
CA LYS A 573 -2.64 -4.30 19.80
C LYS A 573 -1.80 -3.22 19.08
N MET A 574 -1.58 -3.35 17.78
CA MET A 574 -0.88 -2.34 16.98
C MET A 574 -1.68 -1.03 16.89
N ILE A 575 -3.00 -1.09 16.72
CA ILE A 575 -3.89 0.09 16.77
C ILE A 575 -3.80 0.76 18.15
N LYS A 576 -3.83 -0.04 19.23
CA LYS A 576 -3.63 0.46 20.60
C LYS A 576 -2.29 1.17 20.76
N ASN A 577 -1.22 0.56 20.30
CA ASN A 577 0.12 1.13 20.37
C ASN A 577 0.21 2.43 19.56
N ASP A 578 -0.33 2.46 18.34
CA ASP A 578 -0.40 3.69 17.53
C ASP A 578 -1.18 4.79 18.25
N PHE A 579 -2.28 4.45 18.93
CA PHE A 579 -3.06 5.41 19.71
C PHE A 579 -2.29 5.96 20.92
N ILE A 580 -1.56 5.10 21.64
CA ILE A 580 -0.66 5.51 22.72
C ILE A 580 0.42 6.43 22.19
N LEU A 581 1.08 6.05 21.08
CA LEU A 581 2.15 6.83 20.49
C LEU A 581 1.66 8.20 20.02
N ASN A 582 0.52 8.23 19.33
CA ASN A 582 -0.11 9.45 18.85
C ASN A 582 -0.60 10.36 19.97
N ASN A 583 -0.96 9.85 21.15
CA ASN A 583 -1.39 10.69 22.26
C ASN A 583 -0.25 11.14 23.16
N LYS A 584 0.61 10.21 23.55
CA LYS A 584 1.68 10.44 24.51
C LYS A 584 2.86 11.21 23.90
N TYR A 585 3.21 10.93 22.64
CA TYR A 585 4.43 11.44 22.01
C TYR A 585 4.14 12.36 20.80
N LYS A 586 3.03 13.11 20.81
CA LYS A 586 2.61 14.04 19.71
C LYS A 586 3.74 14.90 19.14
N LYS A 587 4.69 15.33 19.97
CA LYS A 587 5.80 16.22 19.61
C LYS A 587 7.01 15.49 19.01
N GLN A 588 7.12 14.16 19.16
CA GLN A 588 8.27 13.34 18.76
C GLN A 588 7.99 12.52 17.49
N LEU A 589 7.28 13.16 16.53
CA LEU A 589 6.75 12.62 15.27
C LEU A 589 7.52 11.45 14.64
N GLY A 590 6.79 10.39 14.27
CA GLY A 590 7.21 9.44 13.22
C GLY A 590 7.00 7.97 13.54
N VAL A 591 6.85 7.60 14.82
CA VAL A 591 6.81 6.19 15.23
C VAL A 591 5.39 5.64 15.20
N ARG A 592 5.13 4.66 14.31
CA ARG A 592 3.82 4.00 14.21
C ARG A 592 3.84 2.79 13.29
N TYR A 593 2.93 1.86 13.57
CA TYR A 593 2.54 0.77 12.68
C TYR A 593 1.70 1.28 11.49
N ASN A 594 0.96 2.38 11.65
CA ASN A 594 -0.09 2.87 10.74
C ASN A 594 -1.27 1.89 10.60
N ALA A 595 -1.59 1.13 11.65
CA ALA A 595 -2.53 0.02 11.58
C ALA A 595 -3.95 0.44 11.17
N LEU A 596 -4.53 1.42 11.87
CA LEU A 596 -5.89 1.87 11.58
C LEU A 596 -6.00 2.50 10.18
N GLN A 597 -4.96 3.21 9.72
CA GLN A 597 -4.95 3.80 8.38
C GLN A 597 -4.94 2.75 7.27
N LYS A 598 -4.27 1.60 7.49
CA LYS A 598 -4.27 0.48 6.53
C LYS A 598 -5.63 -0.22 6.46
N LEU A 599 -6.38 -0.22 7.58
CA LEU A 599 -7.72 -0.82 7.69
C LEU A 599 -8.85 0.10 7.21
N ASN A 600 -8.68 1.43 7.23
CA ASN A 600 -9.72 2.40 6.90
C ASN A 600 -10.06 2.49 5.39
N LYS A 601 -9.90 1.38 4.66
CA LYS A 601 -10.41 1.23 3.30
C LYS A 601 -11.82 0.67 3.40
N GLN A 602 -12.76 1.30 2.71
CA GLN A 602 -14.11 0.76 2.55
C GLN A 602 -14.02 -0.62 1.88
N LEU A 603 -14.83 -1.58 2.33
CA LEU A 603 -14.94 -2.88 1.65
C LEU A 603 -15.26 -2.68 0.16
N SER A 604 -14.71 -3.52 -0.69
CA SER A 604 -15.01 -3.48 -2.12
C SER A 604 -16.48 -3.83 -2.39
N ARG A 605 -16.97 -3.47 -3.58
CA ARG A 605 -18.37 -3.71 -3.98
C ARG A 605 -18.77 -5.17 -3.83
N ASN A 606 -17.99 -6.07 -4.40
CA ASN A 606 -18.31 -7.49 -4.41
C ASN A 606 -18.20 -8.10 -3.01
N GLU A 607 -17.31 -7.60 -2.15
CA GLU A 607 -17.20 -8.04 -0.75
C GLU A 607 -18.42 -7.66 0.09
N TYR A 608 -18.89 -6.41 0.01
CA TYR A 608 -20.10 -6.05 0.76
C TYR A 608 -21.35 -6.70 0.17
N ILE A 609 -21.43 -6.91 -1.14
CA ILE A 609 -22.55 -7.64 -1.76
C ILE A 609 -22.61 -9.07 -1.21
N LEU A 610 -21.49 -9.79 -1.21
CA LEU A 610 -21.41 -11.14 -0.66
C LEU A 610 -21.85 -11.15 0.81
N LYS A 611 -21.32 -10.24 1.62
CA LYS A 611 -21.66 -10.14 3.04
C LYS A 611 -23.15 -9.87 3.28
N MET A 612 -23.78 -9.04 2.43
CA MET A 612 -25.21 -8.79 2.51
C MET A 612 -26.02 -10.01 2.08
N LEU A 613 -25.62 -10.69 0.99
CA LEU A 613 -26.27 -11.92 0.54
C LEU A 613 -26.15 -13.07 1.54
N GLU A 614 -25.19 -13.02 2.47
CA GLU A 614 -25.04 -13.96 3.58
C GLU A 614 -25.85 -13.58 4.83
N ASP A 615 -26.20 -12.30 5.00
CA ASP A 615 -27.00 -11.78 6.12
C ASP A 615 -28.46 -12.25 6.03
N ASN A 616 -28.95 -12.91 7.10
CA ASN A 616 -30.28 -13.51 7.10
C ASN A 616 -31.42 -12.48 7.00
N GLU A 617 -31.28 -11.30 7.62
CA GLU A 617 -32.30 -10.26 7.56
C GLU A 617 -32.41 -9.71 6.13
N PHE A 618 -31.27 -9.54 5.46
CA PHE A 618 -31.25 -9.12 4.07
C PHE A 618 -31.77 -10.19 3.11
N LYS A 619 -31.47 -11.48 3.33
CA LYS A 619 -32.03 -12.58 2.52
C LYS A 619 -33.55 -12.56 2.53
N GLU A 620 -34.15 -12.42 3.71
CA GLU A 620 -35.61 -12.35 3.84
C GLU A 620 -36.17 -11.10 3.16
N TYR A 621 -35.52 -9.95 3.31
CA TYR A 621 -35.88 -8.75 2.57
C TYR A 621 -35.79 -8.97 1.05
N LEU A 622 -34.72 -9.57 0.54
CA LEU A 622 -34.50 -9.81 -0.88
C LEU A 622 -35.57 -10.73 -1.48
N LYS A 623 -36.03 -11.74 -0.74
CA LYS A 623 -37.15 -12.63 -1.13
C LYS A 623 -38.48 -11.88 -1.31
N THR A 624 -38.62 -10.67 -0.77
CA THR A 624 -39.80 -9.82 -1.02
C THR A 624 -39.70 -9.02 -2.32
N GLN A 625 -38.49 -8.88 -2.88
CA GLN A 625 -38.21 -8.07 -4.07
C GLN A 625 -38.44 -8.86 -5.36
N ASN A 626 -38.79 -8.15 -6.43
CA ASN A 626 -38.91 -8.73 -7.76
C ASN A 626 -37.52 -9.04 -8.35
N ASN A 627 -37.35 -10.25 -8.86
CA ASN A 627 -36.18 -10.70 -9.60
C ASN A 627 -36.36 -10.38 -11.09
N ASN A 628 -35.75 -9.28 -11.54
CA ASN A 628 -35.82 -8.84 -12.93
C ASN A 628 -35.03 -9.72 -13.91
N PHE A 629 -34.40 -10.80 -13.43
CA PHE A 629 -33.63 -11.75 -14.23
C PHE A 629 -34.19 -13.18 -14.19
N ALA A 630 -35.36 -13.38 -13.59
CA ALA A 630 -36.05 -14.66 -13.65
C ALA A 630 -36.44 -14.96 -15.10
N THR A 631 -36.13 -16.18 -15.56
CA THR A 631 -36.49 -16.66 -16.89
C THR A 631 -37.22 -17.99 -16.80
N ASP A 632 -38.10 -18.27 -17.76
CA ASP A 632 -38.67 -19.61 -17.94
C ASP A 632 -37.63 -20.60 -18.50
N GLN A 633 -38.05 -21.85 -18.69
CA GLN A 633 -37.21 -22.93 -19.26
C GLN A 633 -36.72 -22.61 -20.69
N ASN A 634 -37.35 -21.65 -21.37
CA ASN A 634 -37.01 -21.23 -22.73
C ASN A 634 -36.20 -19.91 -22.76
N GLY A 635 -35.79 -19.38 -21.59
CA GLY A 635 -35.02 -18.15 -21.49
C GLY A 635 -35.83 -16.86 -21.59
N LYS A 636 -37.17 -16.92 -21.61
CA LYS A 636 -38.04 -15.73 -21.64
C LYS A 636 -38.14 -15.12 -20.24
N LYS A 637 -37.97 -13.80 -20.13
CA LYS A 637 -38.08 -13.06 -18.87
C LYS A 637 -39.47 -13.22 -18.25
N LEU A 638 -39.50 -13.63 -16.99
CA LEU A 638 -40.71 -13.71 -16.17
C LEU A 638 -40.91 -12.38 -15.43
N GLU A 639 -42.13 -11.86 -15.47
CA GLU A 639 -42.52 -10.67 -14.72
C GLU A 639 -43.02 -11.04 -13.32
N ASN A 640 -42.77 -10.18 -12.33
CA ASN A 640 -43.26 -10.31 -10.95
C ASN A 640 -42.84 -11.60 -10.20
N VAL A 641 -41.82 -12.30 -10.68
CA VAL A 641 -41.21 -13.41 -9.94
C VAL A 641 -40.29 -12.83 -8.88
N LYS A 642 -40.45 -13.29 -7.64
CA LYS A 642 -39.60 -12.86 -6.52
C LYS A 642 -38.29 -13.65 -6.45
N TYR A 643 -37.29 -13.12 -5.77
CA TYR A 643 -36.07 -13.89 -5.46
C TYR A 643 -36.43 -15.11 -4.59
N ASN A 644 -35.80 -16.25 -4.89
CA ASN A 644 -35.90 -17.48 -4.10
C ASN A 644 -34.51 -17.93 -3.64
N GLU A 645 -34.44 -19.00 -2.84
CA GLU A 645 -33.17 -19.49 -2.31
C GLU A 645 -32.15 -19.90 -3.38
N GLN A 646 -32.62 -20.48 -4.49
CA GLN A 646 -31.72 -20.84 -5.58
C GLN A 646 -31.12 -19.58 -6.22
N SER A 647 -31.93 -18.55 -6.48
CA SER A 647 -31.45 -17.27 -7.01
C SER A 647 -30.45 -16.60 -6.07
N ILE A 648 -30.66 -16.68 -4.75
CA ILE A 648 -29.72 -16.14 -3.75
C ILE A 648 -28.39 -16.92 -3.77
N LYS A 649 -28.44 -18.26 -3.82
CA LYS A 649 -27.24 -19.09 -3.96
C LYS A 649 -26.46 -18.76 -5.23
N ASP A 650 -27.16 -18.56 -6.35
CA ASP A 650 -26.54 -18.18 -7.62
C ASP A 650 -25.85 -16.81 -7.50
N LEU A 651 -26.47 -15.84 -6.82
CA LEU A 651 -25.88 -14.52 -6.55
C LEU A 651 -24.66 -14.59 -5.63
N ILE A 652 -24.69 -15.45 -4.59
CA ILE A 652 -23.54 -15.70 -3.71
C ILE A 652 -22.37 -16.27 -4.51
N ALA A 653 -22.64 -17.25 -5.39
CA ALA A 653 -21.64 -17.80 -6.29
C ALA A 653 -21.09 -16.72 -7.24
N SER A 654 -21.96 -15.91 -7.84
CA SER A 654 -21.58 -14.74 -8.66
C SER A 654 -20.67 -13.76 -7.93
N SER A 655 -21.02 -13.37 -6.70
CA SER A 655 -20.23 -12.43 -5.91
C SER A 655 -18.89 -13.03 -5.48
N THR A 656 -18.88 -14.31 -5.08
CA THR A 656 -17.65 -15.02 -4.67
C THR A 656 -16.65 -15.09 -5.81
N ALA A 657 -17.09 -15.47 -7.00
CA ALA A 657 -16.21 -15.54 -8.15
C ALA A 657 -15.77 -14.16 -8.65
N ALA A 658 -16.62 -13.13 -8.55
CA ALA A 658 -16.21 -11.76 -8.85
C ALA A 658 -15.07 -11.29 -7.92
N ILE A 659 -15.14 -11.60 -6.62
CA ILE A 659 -14.05 -11.34 -5.66
C ILE A 659 -12.78 -12.10 -6.06
N GLN A 660 -12.89 -13.38 -6.41
CA GLN A 660 -11.74 -14.19 -6.85
C GLN A 660 -11.12 -13.62 -8.13
N PHE A 661 -11.94 -13.19 -9.09
CA PHE A 661 -11.50 -12.55 -10.32
C PHE A 661 -10.76 -11.24 -10.03
N ASP A 662 -11.31 -10.37 -9.18
CA ASP A 662 -10.67 -9.11 -8.79
C ASP A 662 -9.30 -9.36 -8.14
N LYS A 663 -9.19 -10.38 -7.27
CA LYS A 663 -7.93 -10.79 -6.64
C LYS A 663 -6.92 -11.31 -7.67
N ILE A 664 -7.32 -12.24 -8.53
CA ILE A 664 -6.43 -12.80 -9.57
C ILE A 664 -5.97 -11.70 -10.53
N SER A 665 -6.88 -10.81 -10.94
CA SER A 665 -6.58 -9.66 -11.79
C SER A 665 -5.54 -8.74 -11.13
N ASN A 666 -5.71 -8.45 -9.82
CA ASN A 666 -4.73 -7.69 -9.06
C ASN A 666 -3.38 -8.42 -8.99
N PHE A 667 -3.35 -9.73 -8.76
CA PHE A 667 -2.10 -10.50 -8.71
C PHE A 667 -1.39 -10.56 -10.06
N ILE A 668 -2.13 -10.63 -11.18
CA ILE A 668 -1.56 -10.51 -12.52
C ILE A 668 -0.93 -9.11 -12.71
N LYS A 669 -1.60 -8.05 -12.26
CA LYS A 669 -1.05 -6.70 -12.31
C LYS A 669 0.24 -6.58 -11.49
N LEU A 670 0.25 -7.12 -10.27
CA LEU A 670 1.41 -7.13 -9.39
C LEU A 670 2.56 -7.96 -9.97
N SER A 671 2.28 -9.17 -10.47
CA SER A 671 3.30 -10.05 -11.07
C SER A 671 3.89 -9.44 -12.34
N LYS A 672 3.11 -8.71 -13.14
CA LYS A 672 3.62 -7.96 -14.30
C LYS A 672 4.56 -6.82 -13.89
N ALA A 673 4.25 -6.11 -12.80
CA ALA A 673 5.14 -5.08 -12.26
C ALA A 673 6.47 -5.71 -11.79
N ALA A 674 6.40 -6.86 -11.10
CA ALA A 674 7.57 -7.64 -10.72
C ALA A 674 8.37 -8.17 -11.93
N ALA A 675 7.69 -8.63 -12.99
CA ALA A 675 8.31 -9.18 -14.19
C ALA A 675 9.29 -8.20 -14.84
N ALA A 676 8.90 -6.92 -14.97
CA ALA A 676 9.77 -5.90 -15.53
C ALA A 676 11.08 -5.74 -14.72
N TRP A 677 10.97 -5.76 -13.39
CA TRP A 677 12.14 -5.69 -12.50
C TRP A 677 13.04 -6.93 -12.63
N ILE A 678 12.44 -8.12 -12.66
CA ILE A 678 13.16 -9.41 -12.81
C ILE A 678 13.87 -9.47 -14.16
N GLU A 679 13.18 -9.11 -15.24
CA GLU A 679 13.77 -9.07 -16.58
C GLU A 679 14.96 -8.12 -16.66
N THR A 680 14.87 -6.92 -16.08
CA THR A 680 16.00 -5.98 -16.05
C THR A 680 17.18 -6.58 -15.28
N ARG A 681 16.94 -7.22 -14.13
CA ARG A 681 18.00 -7.88 -13.37
C ARG A 681 18.64 -9.04 -14.14
N ALA A 682 17.84 -9.89 -14.78
CA ALA A 682 18.31 -11.01 -15.60
C ALA A 682 19.11 -10.54 -16.83
N LYS A 683 18.62 -9.51 -17.54
CA LYS A 683 19.28 -8.92 -18.73
C LYS A 683 20.65 -8.33 -18.39
N ASN A 684 20.77 -7.71 -17.22
CA ASN A 684 22.06 -7.17 -16.78
C ASN A 684 23.08 -8.26 -16.44
N ASN A 685 22.63 -9.50 -16.20
CA ASN A 685 23.47 -10.68 -15.98
C ASN A 685 24.59 -10.42 -14.96
N TYR A 686 24.26 -9.74 -13.86
CA TYR A 686 25.21 -9.48 -12.78
C TYR A 686 24.78 -10.19 -11.49
N ASP A 687 23.48 -10.43 -11.32
CA ASP A 687 22.94 -11.23 -10.24
C ASP A 687 22.85 -12.71 -10.64
N GLU A 688 23.50 -13.58 -9.89
CA GLU A 688 23.55 -15.02 -10.21
C GLU A 688 22.23 -15.76 -9.94
N LEU A 689 21.28 -15.17 -9.22
CA LEU A 689 19.99 -15.80 -8.94
C LEU A 689 19.00 -15.70 -10.11
N PHE A 690 19.35 -14.93 -11.13
CA PHE A 690 18.51 -14.67 -12.29
C PHE A 690 19.22 -15.14 -13.55
N GLU A 691 18.48 -15.79 -14.44
CA GLU A 691 18.98 -16.18 -15.75
C GLU A 691 17.99 -15.76 -16.84
N LEU A 692 18.52 -15.34 -17.99
CA LEU A 692 17.73 -15.08 -19.18
C LEU A 692 17.90 -16.27 -20.14
N LYS A 693 16.80 -16.89 -20.53
CA LYS A 693 16.75 -17.98 -21.51
C LYS A 693 15.62 -17.71 -22.49
N ASP A 694 15.90 -17.77 -23.79
CA ASP A 694 14.92 -17.54 -24.85
C ASP A 694 14.12 -16.23 -24.67
N GLY A 695 14.82 -15.17 -24.27
CA GLY A 695 14.24 -13.85 -24.00
C GLY A 695 13.38 -13.75 -22.73
N LYS A 696 13.29 -14.81 -21.93
CA LYS A 696 12.51 -14.89 -20.68
C LYS A 696 13.41 -14.96 -19.45
N ALA A 697 12.96 -14.35 -18.36
CA ALA A 697 13.67 -14.35 -17.08
C ALA A 697 13.19 -15.49 -16.16
N TYR A 698 14.15 -16.20 -15.57
CA TYR A 698 13.93 -17.30 -14.65
C TYR A 698 14.71 -17.07 -13.36
N PHE A 699 14.24 -17.67 -12.27
CA PHE A 699 15.08 -17.88 -11.09
C PHE A 699 15.99 -19.06 -11.37
N LYS A 700 17.31 -18.89 -11.21
CA LYS A 700 18.30 -19.91 -11.59
C LYS A 700 18.09 -21.27 -10.92
N HIS A 701 17.48 -21.28 -9.74
CA HIS A 701 17.23 -22.49 -8.96
C HIS A 701 15.80 -23.02 -9.09
N ASN A 702 14.94 -22.36 -9.86
CA ASN A 702 13.56 -22.75 -10.08
C ASN A 702 13.20 -22.47 -11.56
N LYS A 703 13.60 -23.39 -12.44
CA LYS A 703 13.65 -23.18 -13.90
C LYS A 703 12.41 -23.69 -14.63
N ASP A 704 11.55 -24.43 -13.96
CA ASP A 704 10.40 -25.10 -14.58
C ASP A 704 9.38 -24.08 -15.13
N LYS A 705 9.37 -22.87 -14.55
CA LYS A 705 8.49 -21.77 -14.94
C LYS A 705 9.25 -20.45 -14.90
N THR A 706 8.77 -19.46 -15.65
CA THR A 706 9.35 -18.11 -15.60
C THR A 706 9.24 -17.53 -14.19
N ALA A 707 10.16 -16.65 -13.81
CA ALA A 707 10.17 -16.06 -12.48
C ALA A 707 8.86 -15.31 -12.17
N ALA A 708 8.27 -14.63 -13.16
CA ALA A 708 6.99 -13.95 -13.03
C ALA A 708 5.83 -14.93 -12.80
N SER A 709 5.83 -16.08 -13.49
CA SER A 709 4.85 -17.15 -13.29
C SER A 709 4.94 -17.73 -11.88
N LEU A 710 6.14 -17.98 -11.37
CA LEU A 710 6.35 -18.48 -10.00
C LEU A 710 5.86 -17.48 -8.94
N VAL A 711 6.06 -16.17 -9.15
CA VAL A 711 5.50 -15.13 -8.27
C VAL A 711 3.97 -15.17 -8.29
N LEU A 712 3.35 -15.30 -9.47
CA LEU A 712 1.88 -15.39 -9.57
C LEU A 712 1.34 -16.66 -8.90
N GLU A 713 1.99 -17.81 -9.09
CA GLU A 713 1.60 -19.07 -8.44
C GLU A 713 1.73 -18.99 -6.93
N TYR A 714 2.83 -18.41 -6.44
CA TYR A 714 3.01 -18.14 -5.02
C TYR A 714 1.86 -17.29 -4.47
N LEU A 715 1.49 -16.20 -5.17
CA LEU A 715 0.36 -15.37 -4.75
C LEU A 715 -0.97 -16.12 -4.82
N LYS A 716 -1.22 -16.95 -5.84
CA LYS A 716 -2.45 -17.76 -5.88
C LYS A 716 -2.52 -18.73 -4.70
N LYS A 717 -1.42 -19.41 -4.40
CA LYS A 717 -1.32 -20.38 -3.30
C LYS A 717 -1.49 -19.72 -1.93
N GLU A 718 -0.79 -18.61 -1.69
CA GLU A 718 -0.82 -17.88 -0.42
C GLU A 718 -2.24 -17.38 -0.07
N PHE A 719 -3.07 -17.18 -1.09
CA PHE A 719 -4.44 -16.69 -0.97
C PHE A 719 -5.51 -17.76 -1.27
N ASN A 720 -5.13 -19.04 -1.38
CA ASN A 720 -6.03 -20.17 -1.68
C ASN A 720 -6.91 -19.96 -2.92
N LEU A 721 -6.32 -19.43 -4.01
CA LEU A 721 -6.99 -19.15 -5.29
C LEU A 721 -6.59 -20.14 -6.39
N GLU A 722 -6.07 -21.31 -6.04
CA GLU A 722 -5.83 -22.40 -6.97
C GLU A 722 -7.17 -23.04 -7.37
N ALA A 723 -7.29 -23.46 -8.63
CA ALA A 723 -8.47 -24.22 -9.08
C ALA A 723 -8.55 -25.51 -8.26
N LYS A 724 -9.69 -25.73 -7.60
CA LYS A 724 -9.99 -27.01 -6.93
C LYS A 724 -10.57 -28.00 -7.92
#